data_AF-A0A7R6WJ47-F1
#
_entry.id   AF-A0A7R6WJ47-F1
#
_cell.length_a   1.000
_cell.length_b   1.000
_cell.length_c   1.000
_cell.angle_alpha   90.00
_cell.angle_beta   90.00
_cell.angle_gamma   90.00
#
_symmetry.space_group_name_H-M   'P 1'
#
loop_
_entity.id
_entity.type
_entity.pdbx_description
1 polymer ?
#
loop_
_entity_poly.entity_id
_entity_poly.type
_entity_poly.pdbx_seq_one_letter_code
_entity_poly.pdbx_strand_id
1 'polypeptide(L)'
;MTALDCINQMMGNPGQNGVVLGAMQSGKTTTSLALQLAGPIIYALTGRAIYPIYLTTSHTSQEDQTNIELTSFLNYYGMIKVVPVEGTNVPSDLDAGFLRSPTIAYYRTHVLRGALGDVHLGPRPEDFVQRRVHGQQVQQIADLCRRANDQGFEPLLMIDEPQFGASDRIVVDANGVAGRRPCVLVQVFESIEAVMTDGVQHSFVGLSATPYELHELESVWLVRQYLSPTYRGFNYFGGHVISDGVDIQPPTTFGLTGLARELDIPDLALVSLQAYSAAPPAFASFARRVNFGGNQTAYQELVQRTMRAAILAMIEHAEEPIGICIRPFNNNTRARDLIRSLDLESAGIEVINYFGSEYAGVSVKRALSQRRHLDRPFVIIVTNRARMGDAFPSRVTWFVDFARQAADLNSLLQGLLGRACGYNKNSTVVLSDQNESLVADYRRRRGGYFYPTSRHSVIAGVHRRGAPTNVIRLRADLNDPVVREFFARLQEEVVDGLILQDRATLSTRRNRDGSARTAPILNIAAQLGLFEHLEKPEIARELFPTFPDNFRIARADDGVPHARDPRRELHYDLDENGDCRFTFRWTSGGGSHTGVTSRGYGARDATDRARAADNLEPQIHMEKYDSETGVTFFDKAETVKQPGNWRPYMITLPLVTPVRELQEGLATYPNEQSAYAPLMNDDERADAGFA
;
A
#
# COMPACT_ATOMS: atom_id res chain seq x y z
N MET A 1 -22.44 8.05 -13.33
CA MET A 1 -22.67 8.31 -11.90
C MET A 1 -21.73 9.38 -11.39
N THR A 2 -20.43 9.13 -11.19
CA THR A 2 -19.49 10.12 -10.61
C THR A 2 -19.52 11.51 -11.26
N ALA A 3 -19.54 11.60 -12.60
CA ALA A 3 -19.67 12.91 -13.27
C ALA A 3 -21.01 13.60 -13.00
N LEU A 4 -22.11 12.86 -12.84
CA LEU A 4 -23.41 13.43 -12.45
C LEU A 4 -23.39 13.94 -11.01
N ASP A 5 -22.72 13.24 -10.10
CA ASP A 5 -22.55 13.71 -8.71
C ASP A 5 -21.74 15.01 -8.68
N CYS A 6 -20.69 15.12 -9.50
CA CYS A 6 -19.95 16.37 -9.67
C CYS A 6 -20.86 17.50 -10.20
N ILE A 7 -21.67 17.22 -11.23
CA ILE A 7 -22.60 18.21 -11.79
C ILE A 7 -23.62 18.66 -10.73
N ASN A 8 -24.13 17.72 -9.92
CA ASN A 8 -25.03 18.04 -8.81
C ASN A 8 -24.33 18.94 -7.76
N GLN A 9 -23.07 18.66 -7.42
CA GLN A 9 -22.29 19.52 -6.53
C GLN A 9 -22.05 20.92 -7.12
N MET A 10 -21.72 21.01 -8.40
CA MET A 10 -21.54 22.29 -9.11
C MET A 10 -22.83 23.12 -9.15
N MET A 11 -23.99 22.46 -9.25
CA MET A 11 -25.30 23.13 -9.21
C MET A 11 -25.69 23.55 -7.79
N GLY A 12 -25.43 22.71 -6.78
CA GLY A 12 -25.76 22.98 -5.38
C GLY A 12 -24.83 24.00 -4.73
N ASN A 13 -23.58 24.06 -5.16
CA ASN A 13 -22.53 24.92 -4.61
C ASN A 13 -21.82 25.72 -5.72
N PRO A 14 -22.54 26.63 -6.43
CA PRO A 14 -21.96 27.41 -7.52
C PRO A 14 -20.81 28.28 -7.01
N GLY A 15 -19.67 28.24 -7.72
CA GLY A 15 -18.45 28.96 -7.35
C GLY A 15 -17.56 28.23 -6.35
N GLN A 16 -17.95 27.04 -5.87
CA GLN A 16 -17.08 26.19 -5.05
C GLN A 16 -16.36 25.14 -5.91
N ASN A 17 -15.06 24.98 -5.69
CA ASN A 17 -14.24 23.98 -6.36
C ASN A 17 -14.47 22.58 -5.80
N GLY A 18 -14.07 21.56 -6.57
CA GLY A 18 -14.32 20.17 -6.25
C GLY A 18 -13.17 19.22 -6.43
N VAL A 19 -13.26 18.08 -5.74
CA VAL A 19 -12.30 16.98 -5.84
C VAL A 19 -13.02 15.65 -6.03
N VAL A 20 -12.52 14.87 -7.00
CA VAL A 20 -12.92 13.49 -7.23
C VAL A 20 -11.85 12.53 -6.72
N LEU A 21 -12.21 11.68 -5.76
CA LEU A 21 -11.33 10.62 -5.25
C LEU A 21 -11.61 9.31 -5.98
N GLY A 22 -10.67 8.85 -6.78
CA GLY A 22 -10.77 7.59 -7.51
C GLY A 22 -9.78 6.54 -7.04
N ALA A 23 -10.15 5.27 -7.20
CA ALA A 23 -9.21 4.17 -7.01
C ALA A 23 -8.14 4.15 -8.13
N MET A 24 -7.17 3.24 -8.02
CA MET A 24 -6.16 3.05 -9.08
C MET A 24 -6.81 2.48 -10.34
N GLN A 25 -6.54 3.06 -11.52
CA GLN A 25 -7.09 2.57 -12.80
C GLN A 25 -8.63 2.45 -12.83
N SER A 26 -9.34 3.28 -12.07
CA SER A 26 -10.81 3.30 -11.98
C SER A 26 -11.49 4.15 -13.07
N GLY A 27 -10.74 4.64 -14.08
CA GLY A 27 -11.31 5.45 -15.16
C GLY A 27 -11.49 6.94 -14.83
N LYS A 28 -10.55 7.55 -14.10
CA LYS A 28 -10.57 9.00 -13.82
C LYS A 28 -10.58 9.86 -15.08
N THR A 29 -9.75 9.53 -16.06
CA THR A 29 -9.74 10.19 -17.37
C THR A 29 -11.10 10.07 -18.06
N THR A 30 -11.81 8.95 -17.89
CA THR A 30 -13.19 8.82 -18.36
C THR A 30 -14.15 9.72 -17.58
N THR A 31 -13.99 9.84 -16.26
CA THR A 31 -14.78 10.78 -15.44
C THR A 31 -14.57 12.22 -15.88
N SER A 32 -13.34 12.66 -16.14
CA SER A 32 -13.08 14.00 -16.68
C SER A 32 -13.66 14.19 -18.08
N LEU A 33 -13.56 13.20 -18.97
CA LEU A 33 -14.23 13.29 -20.27
C LEU A 33 -15.76 13.33 -20.13
N ALA A 34 -16.33 12.62 -19.17
CA ALA A 34 -17.77 12.64 -18.91
C ALA A 34 -18.26 13.97 -18.32
N LEU A 35 -17.40 14.78 -17.68
CA LEU A 35 -17.73 16.14 -17.25
C LEU A 35 -18.01 17.09 -18.43
N GLN A 36 -17.75 16.68 -19.67
CA GLN A 36 -18.28 17.37 -20.86
C GLN A 36 -19.82 17.47 -20.87
N LEU A 37 -20.52 16.58 -20.13
CA LEU A 37 -21.96 16.65 -19.90
C LEU A 37 -22.38 17.84 -19.02
N ALA A 38 -21.47 18.41 -18.22
CA ALA A 38 -21.78 19.53 -17.32
C ALA A 38 -22.30 20.73 -18.11
N GLY A 39 -21.69 21.04 -19.25
CA GLY A 39 -22.11 22.09 -20.18
C GLY A 39 -23.60 22.05 -20.55
N PRO A 40 -24.03 21.06 -21.34
CA PRO A 40 -25.42 21.00 -21.80
C PRO A 40 -26.43 20.77 -20.66
N ILE A 41 -26.06 20.06 -19.58
CA ILE A 41 -26.96 19.85 -18.43
C ILE A 41 -27.19 21.16 -17.67
N ILE A 42 -26.10 21.84 -17.27
CA ILE A 42 -26.21 23.09 -16.51
C ILE A 42 -26.85 24.17 -17.38
N TYR A 43 -26.53 24.23 -18.68
CA TYR A 43 -27.17 25.17 -19.60
C TYR A 43 -28.67 24.92 -19.72
N ALA A 44 -29.11 23.67 -19.91
CA ALA A 44 -30.53 23.33 -19.99
C ALA A 44 -31.31 23.69 -18.72
N LEU A 45 -30.67 23.64 -17.55
CA LEU A 45 -31.32 23.87 -16.26
C LEU A 45 -31.21 25.31 -15.75
N THR A 46 -30.17 26.04 -16.16
CA THR A 46 -29.83 27.35 -15.56
C THR A 46 -29.51 28.45 -16.57
N GLY A 47 -29.33 28.12 -17.86
CA GLY A 47 -28.90 29.08 -18.89
C GLY A 47 -27.41 29.42 -18.85
N ARG A 48 -26.66 28.95 -17.85
CA ARG A 48 -25.22 29.17 -17.74
C ARG A 48 -24.46 28.33 -18.76
N ALA A 49 -23.63 28.97 -19.56
CA ALA A 49 -22.80 28.32 -20.57
C ALA A 49 -21.46 27.88 -19.96
N ILE A 50 -21.40 26.67 -19.42
CA ILE A 50 -20.16 26.08 -18.91
C ILE A 50 -19.27 25.57 -20.05
N TYR A 51 -18.00 25.98 -20.05
CA TYR A 51 -16.98 25.56 -21.02
C TYR A 51 -15.96 24.61 -20.39
N PRO A 52 -16.05 23.28 -20.62
CA PRO A 52 -15.17 22.31 -19.98
C PRO A 52 -13.80 22.22 -20.68
N ILE A 53 -12.74 22.51 -19.94
CA ILE A 53 -11.34 22.55 -20.38
C ILE A 53 -10.54 21.49 -19.64
N TYR A 54 -9.77 20.69 -20.36
CA TYR A 54 -8.87 19.71 -19.74
C TYR A 54 -7.45 20.28 -19.60
N LEU A 55 -6.92 20.26 -18.37
CA LEU A 55 -5.57 20.70 -18.07
C LEU A 55 -4.64 19.48 -17.93
N THR A 56 -3.71 19.32 -18.88
CA THR A 56 -2.69 18.27 -18.84
C THR A 56 -1.39 18.78 -18.23
N THR A 57 -0.65 17.90 -17.54
CA THR A 57 0.76 18.14 -17.22
C THR A 57 1.64 17.87 -18.45
N SER A 58 2.69 18.67 -18.65
CA SER A 58 3.32 19.01 -19.94
C SER A 58 4.09 17.92 -20.71
N HIS A 59 3.57 16.70 -20.83
CA HIS A 59 4.14 15.72 -21.75
C HIS A 59 3.38 15.78 -23.07
N THR A 60 4.07 16.11 -24.16
CA THR A 60 3.49 16.21 -25.51
C THR A 60 2.72 14.95 -25.90
N SER A 61 3.17 13.79 -25.43
CA SER A 61 2.48 12.50 -25.59
C SER A 61 1.15 12.38 -24.84
N GLN A 62 1.01 13.06 -23.70
CA GLN A 62 -0.24 13.09 -22.92
C GLN A 62 -1.24 14.03 -23.56
N GLU A 63 -0.79 15.17 -24.07
CA GLU A 63 -1.64 16.11 -24.82
C GLU A 63 -2.26 15.44 -26.07
N ASP A 64 -1.44 14.79 -26.89
CA ASP A 64 -1.91 14.03 -28.07
C ASP A 64 -2.90 12.93 -27.67
N GLN A 65 -2.61 12.20 -26.58
CA GLN A 65 -3.49 11.14 -26.09
C GLN A 65 -4.83 11.70 -25.62
N THR A 66 -4.82 12.76 -24.80
CA THR A 66 -6.06 13.40 -24.31
C THR A 66 -6.88 13.95 -25.48
N ASN A 67 -6.25 14.59 -26.47
CA ASN A 67 -6.93 15.08 -27.66
C ASN A 67 -7.62 13.94 -28.44
N ILE A 68 -6.93 12.81 -28.62
CA ILE A 68 -7.50 11.62 -29.27
C ILE A 68 -8.67 11.05 -28.46
N GLU A 69 -8.53 10.97 -27.14
CA GLU A 69 -9.56 10.44 -26.25
C GLU A 69 -10.78 11.34 -26.18
N LEU A 70 -10.60 12.67 -26.14
CA LEU A 70 -11.69 13.64 -26.19
C LEU A 70 -12.41 13.60 -27.55
N THR A 71 -11.68 13.57 -28.65
CA THR A 71 -12.27 13.43 -29.99
C THR A 71 -13.07 12.14 -30.09
N SER A 72 -12.51 11.02 -29.60
CA SER A 72 -13.21 9.74 -29.56
C SER A 72 -14.47 9.82 -28.70
N PHE A 73 -14.39 10.41 -27.51
CA PHE A 73 -15.53 10.60 -26.63
C PHE A 73 -16.65 11.38 -27.34
N LEU A 74 -16.32 12.51 -27.98
CA LEU A 74 -17.31 13.33 -28.69
C LEU A 74 -17.91 12.59 -29.90
N ASN A 75 -17.13 11.77 -30.60
CA ASN A 75 -17.65 10.95 -31.70
C ASN A 75 -18.66 9.90 -31.22
N TYR A 76 -18.42 9.26 -30.08
CA TYR A 76 -19.32 8.24 -29.54
C TYR A 76 -20.51 8.82 -28.76
N TYR A 77 -20.29 9.88 -28.00
CA TYR A 77 -21.25 10.40 -27.01
C TYR A 77 -21.78 11.79 -27.35
N GLY A 78 -21.26 12.45 -28.38
CA GLY A 78 -21.66 13.79 -28.79
C GLY A 78 -23.16 13.93 -29.09
N MET A 79 -23.79 12.85 -29.56
CA MET A 79 -25.21 12.80 -29.92
C MET A 79 -26.14 12.45 -28.75
N ILE A 80 -25.61 12.25 -27.54
CA ILE A 80 -26.44 12.08 -26.34
C ILE A 80 -27.30 13.34 -26.17
N LYS A 81 -28.62 13.14 -26.06
CA LYS A 81 -29.58 14.21 -25.79
C LYS A 81 -29.74 14.41 -24.28
N VAL A 82 -29.71 15.67 -23.87
CA VAL A 82 -29.98 16.11 -22.52
C VAL A 82 -31.35 16.79 -22.54
N VAL A 83 -32.37 16.10 -22.05
CA VAL A 83 -33.75 16.61 -22.04
C VAL A 83 -34.21 16.73 -20.60
N PRO A 84 -34.61 17.93 -20.14
CA PRO A 84 -35.23 18.09 -18.83
C PRO A 84 -36.49 17.23 -18.73
N VAL A 85 -36.72 16.61 -17.58
CA VAL A 85 -37.96 15.85 -17.34
C VAL A 85 -39.14 16.82 -17.30
N GLU A 86 -40.32 16.37 -17.70
CA GLU A 86 -41.54 17.18 -17.66
C GLU A 86 -41.77 17.78 -16.26
N GLY A 87 -42.12 19.07 -16.23
CA GLY A 87 -42.26 19.84 -14.98
C GLY A 87 -40.97 20.45 -14.43
N THR A 88 -39.81 20.20 -15.06
CA THR A 88 -38.58 20.91 -14.72
C THR A 88 -38.67 22.37 -15.18
N ASN A 89 -38.33 23.33 -14.31
CA ASN A 89 -38.20 24.73 -14.71
C ASN A 89 -37.00 24.90 -15.63
N VAL A 90 -37.28 25.21 -16.90
CA VAL A 90 -36.28 25.49 -17.93
C VAL A 90 -36.26 27.00 -18.19
N PRO A 91 -35.08 27.64 -18.26
CA PRO A 91 -34.99 29.06 -18.61
C PRO A 91 -35.67 29.37 -19.95
N SER A 92 -36.37 30.50 -20.02
CA SER A 92 -37.16 30.88 -21.20
C SER A 92 -36.31 31.46 -22.34
N ASP A 93 -35.05 31.78 -22.08
CA ASP A 93 -34.10 32.48 -22.95
C ASP A 93 -33.02 31.56 -23.55
N LEU A 94 -33.18 30.23 -23.45
CA LEU A 94 -32.24 29.29 -24.05
C LEU A 94 -32.23 29.36 -25.59
N ASP A 95 -31.07 29.03 -26.19
CA ASP A 95 -30.92 28.92 -27.64
C ASP A 95 -31.99 27.97 -28.23
N ALA A 96 -32.81 28.51 -29.13
CA ALA A 96 -33.94 27.79 -29.70
C ALA A 96 -33.50 26.56 -30.52
N GLY A 97 -32.28 26.58 -31.08
CA GLY A 97 -31.74 25.43 -31.78
C GLY A 97 -31.22 24.35 -30.84
N PHE A 98 -30.64 24.72 -29.69
CA PHE A 98 -30.27 23.78 -28.63
C PHE A 98 -31.53 23.10 -28.07
N LEU A 99 -32.61 23.84 -27.82
CA LEU A 99 -33.88 23.24 -27.38
C LEU A 99 -34.43 22.19 -28.37
N ARG A 100 -34.20 22.37 -29.68
CA ARG A 100 -34.60 21.39 -30.71
C ARG A 100 -33.64 20.21 -30.81
N SER A 101 -32.37 20.40 -30.48
CA SER A 101 -31.33 19.38 -30.55
C SER A 101 -30.38 19.49 -29.36
N PRO A 102 -30.82 19.12 -28.14
CA PRO A 102 -30.07 19.39 -26.92
C PRO A 102 -28.98 18.34 -26.72
N THR A 103 -28.02 18.31 -27.64
CA THR A 103 -26.93 17.34 -27.68
C THR A 103 -25.63 17.99 -27.24
N ILE A 104 -24.68 17.19 -26.76
CA ILE A 104 -23.33 17.68 -26.44
C ILE A 104 -22.68 18.31 -27.68
N ALA A 105 -22.83 17.68 -28.85
CA ALA A 105 -22.27 18.16 -30.10
C ALA A 105 -22.86 19.52 -30.50
N TYR A 106 -24.19 19.68 -30.41
CA TYR A 106 -24.83 20.97 -30.70
C TYR A 106 -24.38 22.04 -29.71
N TYR A 107 -24.38 21.72 -28.40
CA TYR A 107 -23.91 22.63 -27.35
C TYR A 107 -22.51 23.16 -27.65
N ARG A 108 -21.57 22.28 -27.95
CA ARG A 108 -20.17 22.64 -28.22
C ARG A 108 -19.99 23.45 -29.50
N THR A 109 -20.79 23.18 -30.54
CA THR A 109 -20.63 23.83 -31.86
C THR A 109 -21.40 25.15 -31.98
N HIS A 110 -22.52 25.30 -31.28
CA HIS A 110 -23.44 26.42 -31.46
C HIS A 110 -23.62 27.26 -30.20
N VAL A 111 -23.71 26.64 -29.02
CA VAL A 111 -23.82 27.38 -27.75
C VAL A 111 -22.46 27.92 -27.32
N LEU A 112 -21.41 27.09 -27.39
CA LEU A 112 -20.02 27.50 -27.12
C LEU A 112 -19.30 28.06 -28.37
N ARG A 113 -20.04 28.61 -29.32
CA ARG A 113 -19.46 29.10 -30.57
C ARG A 113 -18.45 30.22 -30.29
N GLY A 114 -17.20 30.02 -30.71
CA GLY A 114 -16.11 30.98 -30.49
C GLY A 114 -15.25 30.70 -29.26
N ALA A 115 -15.59 29.65 -28.49
CA ALA A 115 -14.77 29.16 -27.39
C ALA A 115 -13.36 28.76 -27.86
N LEU A 116 -12.43 28.73 -26.90
CA LEU A 116 -10.99 28.52 -27.11
C LEU A 116 -10.67 27.03 -27.39
N GLY A 117 -9.40 26.62 -27.27
CA GLY A 117 -9.02 25.21 -27.44
C GLY A 117 -9.48 24.35 -26.26
N ASP A 118 -9.79 23.08 -26.52
CA ASP A 118 -10.36 22.17 -25.50
C ASP A 118 -9.32 21.59 -24.51
N VAL A 119 -8.06 21.58 -24.93
CA VAL A 119 -6.92 21.09 -24.16
C VAL A 119 -5.90 22.20 -24.07
N HIS A 120 -5.48 22.48 -22.84
CA HIS A 120 -4.48 23.49 -22.55
C HIS A 120 -3.40 22.94 -21.63
N LEU A 121 -2.15 23.37 -21.86
CA LEU A 121 -1.03 23.05 -20.99
C LEU A 121 -1.17 23.84 -19.69
N GLY A 122 -1.40 23.14 -18.58
CA GLY A 122 -1.45 23.74 -17.26
C GLY A 122 -0.04 23.92 -16.64
N PRO A 123 0.06 24.69 -15.54
CA PRO A 123 1.26 24.75 -14.73
C PRO A 123 1.58 23.35 -14.18
N ARG A 124 2.86 22.96 -14.19
CA ARG A 124 3.25 21.65 -13.66
C ARG A 124 3.15 21.70 -12.14
N PRO A 125 2.77 20.60 -11.48
CA PRO A 125 2.89 20.50 -10.03
C PRO A 125 4.29 20.90 -9.53
N GLU A 126 5.34 20.48 -10.24
CA GLU A 126 6.75 20.84 -9.99
C GLU A 126 7.00 22.36 -9.99
N ASP A 127 6.25 23.13 -10.78
CA ASP A 127 6.32 24.59 -10.82
C ASP A 127 5.81 25.21 -9.50
N PHE A 128 4.87 24.54 -8.81
CA PHE A 128 4.38 24.90 -7.47
C PHE A 128 5.26 24.36 -6.34
N VAL A 129 5.74 23.11 -6.46
CA VAL A 129 6.60 22.46 -5.45
C VAL A 129 7.93 23.19 -5.27
N GLN A 130 8.58 23.63 -6.36
CA GLN A 130 9.92 24.23 -6.29
C GLN A 130 9.94 25.68 -5.78
N ARG A 131 8.83 26.20 -5.23
CA ARG A 131 8.66 27.64 -4.94
C ARG A 131 8.99 28.53 -6.15
N ARG A 132 8.89 27.97 -7.36
CA ARG A 132 9.00 28.71 -8.63
C ARG A 132 7.64 29.22 -9.07
N VAL A 133 6.78 29.59 -8.11
CA VAL A 133 5.54 30.33 -8.38
C VAL A 133 5.89 31.78 -8.63
N HIS A 134 6.65 31.99 -9.70
CA HIS A 134 6.87 33.25 -10.38
C HIS A 134 6.91 32.90 -11.86
N GLY A 135 5.80 32.94 -12.59
CA GLY A 135 5.90 32.71 -14.04
C GLY A 135 4.60 32.39 -14.74
N GLN A 136 4.21 33.31 -15.64
CA GLN A 136 3.51 33.14 -16.93
C GLN A 136 2.38 32.09 -17.08
N GLN A 137 2.49 30.85 -16.60
CA GLN A 137 1.50 29.77 -16.78
C GLN A 137 0.24 29.96 -15.92
N VAL A 138 0.39 30.34 -14.65
CA VAL A 138 -0.76 30.70 -13.80
C VAL A 138 -1.51 31.89 -14.42
N GLN A 139 -0.75 32.87 -14.93
CA GLN A 139 -1.30 34.01 -15.67
C GLN A 139 -2.00 33.56 -16.96
N GLN A 140 -1.44 32.61 -17.71
CA GLN A 140 -2.08 32.06 -18.91
C GLN A 140 -3.42 31.37 -18.62
N ILE A 141 -3.55 30.66 -17.50
CA ILE A 141 -4.84 30.09 -17.07
C ILE A 141 -5.81 31.20 -16.68
N ALA A 142 -5.37 32.19 -15.89
CA ALA A 142 -6.23 33.32 -15.54
C ALA A 142 -6.69 34.09 -16.79
N ASP A 143 -5.81 34.29 -17.78
CA ASP A 143 -6.12 34.91 -19.08
C ASP A 143 -7.08 34.05 -19.90
N LEU A 144 -6.97 32.72 -19.82
CA LEU A 144 -7.91 31.78 -20.43
C LEU A 144 -9.30 31.94 -19.81
N CYS A 145 -9.39 31.97 -18.48
CA CYS A 145 -10.65 32.15 -17.78
C CYS A 145 -11.31 33.50 -18.10
N ARG A 146 -10.52 34.58 -18.12
CA ARG A 146 -10.99 35.91 -18.50
C ARG A 146 -11.53 35.93 -19.93
N ARG A 147 -10.79 35.42 -20.90
CA ARG A 147 -11.25 35.37 -22.30
C ARG A 147 -12.53 34.53 -22.47
N ALA A 148 -12.68 33.44 -21.73
CA ALA A 148 -13.91 32.66 -21.74
C ALA A 148 -15.09 33.47 -21.20
N ASN A 149 -14.91 34.16 -20.06
CA ASN A 149 -15.94 35.03 -19.47
C ASN A 149 -16.29 36.22 -20.38
N ASP A 150 -15.31 36.85 -21.03
CA ASP A 150 -15.51 37.94 -22.00
C ASP A 150 -16.37 37.49 -23.20
N GLN A 151 -16.36 36.19 -23.51
CA GLN A 151 -17.20 35.58 -24.54
C GLN A 151 -18.54 35.04 -24.02
N GLY A 152 -18.83 35.22 -22.73
CA GLY A 152 -20.06 34.77 -22.08
C GLY A 152 -20.05 33.32 -21.59
N PHE A 153 -18.87 32.71 -21.45
CA PHE A 153 -18.70 31.33 -20.99
C PHE A 153 -18.05 31.26 -19.61
N GLU A 154 -18.49 30.30 -18.80
CA GLU A 154 -17.88 29.98 -17.52
C GLU A 154 -16.95 28.75 -17.67
N PRO A 155 -15.62 28.90 -17.55
CA PRO A 155 -14.69 27.79 -17.69
C PRO A 155 -14.82 26.78 -16.52
N LEU A 156 -14.93 25.50 -16.87
CA LEU A 156 -14.77 24.36 -15.97
C LEU A 156 -13.42 23.71 -16.24
N LEU A 157 -12.45 23.88 -15.33
CA LEU A 157 -11.10 23.36 -15.50
C LEU A 157 -10.98 22.01 -14.79
N MET A 158 -10.69 20.97 -15.57
CA MET A 158 -10.52 19.60 -15.09
C MET A 158 -9.04 19.27 -15.00
N ILE A 159 -8.57 18.94 -13.80
CA ILE A 159 -7.16 18.69 -13.52
C ILE A 159 -7.01 17.22 -13.12
N ASP A 160 -6.39 16.41 -13.99
CA ASP A 160 -6.03 15.02 -13.66
C ASP A 160 -4.68 15.03 -12.94
N GLU A 161 -4.71 14.88 -11.62
CA GLU A 161 -3.55 14.98 -10.75
C GLU A 161 -3.19 13.58 -10.21
N PRO A 162 -1.99 13.06 -10.49
CA PRO A 162 -1.68 11.68 -10.14
C PRO A 162 -1.20 11.45 -8.70
N GLN A 163 -0.76 12.44 -7.89
CA GLN A 163 0.12 12.15 -6.73
C GLN A 163 0.14 13.09 -5.50
N PHE A 164 -0.73 14.07 -5.28
CA PHE A 164 -0.63 14.94 -4.09
C PHE A 164 -1.82 14.82 -3.13
N GLY A 165 -1.49 14.89 -1.83
CA GLY A 165 -2.40 14.69 -0.72
C GLY A 165 -3.68 15.50 -0.83
N ALA A 166 -4.78 14.88 -0.46
CA ALA A 166 -6.14 15.37 -0.68
C ALA A 166 -6.78 15.76 0.65
N SER A 167 -6.05 16.47 1.51
CA SER A 167 -6.51 16.96 2.82
C SER A 167 -6.01 18.36 3.10
N ASP A 168 -6.90 19.22 3.59
CA ASP A 168 -6.43 20.44 4.25
C ASP A 168 -5.89 20.09 5.63
N ARG A 169 -5.26 21.08 6.25
CA ARG A 169 -4.59 20.95 7.52
C ARG A 169 -5.14 21.99 8.48
N ILE A 170 -5.57 21.58 9.66
CA ILE A 170 -5.89 22.54 10.73
C ILE A 170 -4.59 22.92 11.45
N VAL A 171 -4.42 24.21 11.65
CA VAL A 171 -3.17 24.85 12.09
C VAL A 171 -3.48 25.77 13.25
N VAL A 172 -2.96 25.53 14.43
CA VAL A 172 -3.04 26.53 15.50
C VAL A 172 -1.89 27.52 15.29
N ASP A 173 -2.21 28.81 15.18
CA ASP A 173 -1.20 29.86 15.07
C ASP A 173 -0.52 30.09 16.43
N ALA A 174 0.55 30.90 16.43
CA ALA A 174 1.30 31.23 17.63
C ALA A 174 0.47 31.94 18.73
N ASN A 175 -0.76 32.35 18.43
CA ASN A 175 -1.69 32.98 19.37
C ASN A 175 -2.78 32.00 19.86
N GLY A 176 -2.69 30.71 19.52
CA GLY A 176 -3.68 29.71 19.90
C GLY A 176 -4.93 29.68 19.00
N VAL A 177 -4.91 30.34 17.84
CA VAL A 177 -6.06 30.40 16.91
C VAL A 177 -5.92 29.31 15.86
N ALA A 178 -6.88 28.38 15.84
CA ALA A 178 -6.98 27.39 14.77
C ALA A 178 -7.37 28.06 13.44
N GLY A 179 -6.50 27.93 12.43
CA GLY A 179 -6.66 28.35 11.06
C GLY A 179 -6.43 27.18 10.10
N ARG A 180 -6.98 27.27 8.89
CA ARG A 180 -6.92 26.19 7.91
C ARG A 180 -5.79 26.43 6.90
N ARG A 181 -5.03 25.38 6.55
CA ARG A 181 -4.01 25.38 5.48
C ARG A 181 -4.36 24.38 4.38
N PRO A 182 -4.51 24.84 3.13
CA PRO A 182 -5.04 24.02 2.05
C PRO A 182 -4.05 22.99 1.50
N CYS A 183 -4.58 21.89 0.92
CA CYS A 183 -3.78 20.87 0.23
C CYS A 183 -3.15 21.42 -1.07
N VAL A 184 -2.18 20.72 -1.69
CA VAL A 184 -1.47 21.22 -2.90
C VAL A 184 -2.44 21.53 -4.04
N LEU A 185 -3.43 20.67 -4.26
CA LEU A 185 -4.44 20.91 -5.29
C LEU A 185 -5.25 22.18 -4.99
N VAL A 186 -5.67 22.38 -3.74
CA VAL A 186 -6.40 23.58 -3.32
C VAL A 186 -5.51 24.81 -3.38
N GLN A 187 -4.22 24.72 -3.05
CA GLN A 187 -3.25 25.81 -3.23
C GLN A 187 -3.10 26.20 -4.71
N VAL A 188 -3.18 25.24 -5.64
CA VAL A 188 -3.22 25.54 -7.08
C VAL A 188 -4.49 26.33 -7.42
N PHE A 189 -5.65 25.92 -6.90
CA PHE A 189 -6.91 26.65 -7.09
C PHE A 189 -6.78 28.09 -6.56
N GLU A 190 -6.37 28.25 -5.31
CA GLU A 190 -6.19 29.54 -4.66
C GLU A 190 -5.15 30.42 -5.35
N SER A 191 -4.06 29.83 -5.87
CA SER A 191 -3.04 30.59 -6.60
C SER A 191 -3.54 31.13 -7.94
N ILE A 192 -4.41 30.38 -8.62
CA ILE A 192 -5.05 30.85 -9.86
C ILE A 192 -6.10 31.90 -9.51
N GLU A 193 -6.90 31.67 -8.46
CA GLU A 193 -7.90 32.64 -7.96
C GLU A 193 -7.27 33.96 -7.54
N ALA A 194 -6.12 33.94 -6.85
CA ALA A 194 -5.44 35.14 -6.37
C ALA A 194 -4.97 36.09 -7.49
N VAL A 195 -4.78 35.58 -8.72
CA VAL A 195 -4.43 36.42 -9.89
C VAL A 195 -5.62 36.75 -10.78
N MET A 196 -6.80 36.18 -10.50
CA MET A 196 -8.05 36.53 -11.17
C MET A 196 -8.65 37.76 -10.49
N THR A 197 -9.18 38.70 -11.27
CA THR A 197 -9.91 39.87 -10.75
C THR A 197 -11.29 39.47 -10.24
N ASP A 198 -11.84 40.21 -9.28
CA ASP A 198 -13.21 40.01 -8.78
C ASP A 198 -14.23 39.93 -9.92
N GLY A 199 -15.07 38.89 -9.90
CA GLY A 199 -16.21 38.70 -10.81
C GLY A 199 -16.02 37.69 -11.95
N VAL A 200 -14.82 37.14 -12.16
CA VAL A 200 -14.58 36.08 -13.16
C VAL A 200 -15.17 34.75 -12.67
N GLN A 201 -16.24 34.27 -13.30
CA GLN A 201 -16.86 32.99 -12.96
C GLN A 201 -15.96 31.84 -13.44
N HIS A 202 -15.81 30.79 -12.63
CA HIS A 202 -15.03 29.60 -12.98
C HIS A 202 -15.37 28.44 -12.04
N SER A 203 -14.95 27.23 -12.40
CA SER A 203 -15.00 26.06 -11.53
C SER A 203 -13.78 25.17 -11.75
N PHE A 204 -13.11 24.74 -10.69
CA PHE A 204 -12.05 23.73 -10.76
C PHE A 204 -12.54 22.38 -10.24
N VAL A 205 -12.21 21.31 -10.96
CA VAL A 205 -12.42 19.92 -10.52
C VAL A 205 -11.12 19.15 -10.65
N GLY A 206 -10.53 18.78 -9.51
CA GLY A 206 -9.36 17.90 -9.48
C GLY A 206 -9.74 16.43 -9.39
N LEU A 207 -9.04 15.56 -10.11
CA LEU A 207 -9.23 14.11 -10.06
C LEU A 207 -7.95 13.48 -9.51
N SER A 208 -8.04 12.82 -8.34
CA SER A 208 -6.89 12.20 -7.67
C SER A 208 -7.00 10.67 -7.60
N ALA A 209 -5.87 9.98 -7.81
CA ALA A 209 -5.76 8.52 -7.83
C ALA A 209 -5.40 7.87 -6.49
N THR A 210 -4.79 8.63 -5.59
CA THR A 210 -4.18 8.11 -4.37
C THR A 210 -4.43 9.08 -3.22
N PRO A 211 -5.47 8.83 -2.43
CA PRO A 211 -5.84 9.69 -1.33
C PRO A 211 -5.05 9.31 -0.08
N TYR A 212 -3.74 9.54 -0.11
CA TYR A 212 -3.02 9.67 1.15
C TYR A 212 -3.37 11.05 1.69
N GLU A 213 -3.69 11.14 2.98
CA GLU A 213 -4.04 12.41 3.63
C GLU A 213 -5.44 12.86 3.16
N LEU A 214 -6.52 12.38 3.81
CA LEU A 214 -7.94 12.69 3.49
C LEU A 214 -8.67 13.49 4.56
N HIS A 215 -7.96 13.95 5.58
CA HIS A 215 -8.57 14.70 6.66
C HIS A 215 -9.03 16.08 6.12
N GLU A 216 -10.32 16.41 6.28
CA GLU A 216 -10.75 17.82 6.32
C GLU A 216 -10.50 18.67 5.04
N LEU A 217 -10.84 18.19 3.84
CA LEU A 217 -11.03 19.09 2.69
C LEU A 217 -12.31 19.92 2.86
N GLU A 218 -12.25 21.02 3.62
CA GLU A 218 -13.43 21.82 3.95
C GLU A 218 -13.74 22.93 2.91
N SER A 219 -12.77 23.39 2.09
CA SER A 219 -13.09 24.41 1.03
C SER A 219 -13.68 23.82 -0.23
N VAL A 220 -13.56 22.52 -0.45
CA VAL A 220 -13.96 21.88 -1.71
C VAL A 220 -15.03 20.84 -1.44
N TRP A 221 -15.98 20.71 -2.35
CA TRP A 221 -16.87 19.56 -2.28
C TRP A 221 -16.11 18.29 -2.71
N LEU A 222 -16.49 17.17 -2.11
CA LEU A 222 -15.83 15.88 -2.33
C LEU A 222 -16.79 14.90 -2.99
N VAL A 223 -16.37 14.31 -4.11
CA VAL A 223 -17.06 13.18 -4.74
C VAL A 223 -16.15 11.96 -4.71
N ARG A 224 -16.59 10.89 -4.06
CA ARG A 224 -15.90 9.59 -4.15
C ARG A 224 -16.37 8.86 -5.40
N GLN A 225 -15.43 8.27 -6.13
CA GLN A 225 -15.76 7.61 -7.38
C GLN A 225 -16.59 6.36 -7.13
N TYR A 226 -17.65 6.20 -7.92
CA TYR A 226 -18.46 4.99 -7.93
C TYR A 226 -17.68 3.87 -8.60
N LEU A 227 -17.52 2.75 -7.90
CA LEU A 227 -16.88 1.56 -8.43
C LEU A 227 -17.93 0.46 -8.61
N SER A 228 -17.93 -0.20 -9.77
CA SER A 228 -18.84 -1.33 -10.01
C SER A 228 -18.20 -2.67 -9.59
N PRO A 229 -18.98 -3.75 -9.38
CA PRO A 229 -18.46 -5.08 -9.02
C PRO A 229 -17.44 -5.68 -10.00
N THR A 230 -17.39 -5.18 -11.25
CA THR A 230 -16.42 -5.62 -12.27
C THR A 230 -15.03 -5.00 -12.08
N TYR A 231 -14.87 -4.03 -11.17
CA TYR A 231 -13.58 -3.47 -10.84
C TYR A 231 -12.77 -4.44 -9.97
N ARG A 232 -11.48 -4.57 -10.26
CA ARG A 232 -10.48 -5.24 -9.41
C ARG A 232 -9.42 -4.24 -9.02
N GLY A 233 -9.09 -4.17 -7.74
CA GLY A 233 -8.15 -3.18 -7.22
C GLY A 233 -8.29 -2.92 -5.73
N PHE A 234 -7.62 -1.88 -5.27
CA PHE A 234 -7.73 -1.44 -3.88
C PHE A 234 -8.84 -0.38 -3.78
N ASN A 235 -9.85 -0.66 -2.96
CA ASN A 235 -10.98 0.21 -2.70
C ASN A 235 -10.82 0.98 -1.37
N TYR A 236 -9.61 1.02 -0.82
CA TYR A 236 -9.34 1.67 0.46
C TYR A 236 -7.95 2.31 0.48
N PHE A 237 -7.84 3.40 1.22
CA PHE A 237 -6.60 4.14 1.45
C PHE A 237 -6.70 4.83 2.80
N GLY A 238 -5.65 4.74 3.62
CA GLY A 238 -5.65 5.34 4.96
C GLY A 238 -6.79 4.84 5.85
N GLY A 239 -7.27 3.59 5.65
CA GLY A 239 -8.41 3.02 6.37
C GLY A 239 -9.79 3.39 5.83
N HIS A 240 -9.89 4.33 4.88
CA HIS A 240 -11.17 4.79 4.33
C HIS A 240 -11.50 4.13 2.99
N VAL A 241 -12.77 3.74 2.81
CA VAL A 241 -13.26 3.13 1.58
C VAL A 241 -13.59 4.20 0.53
N ILE A 242 -13.31 3.94 -0.75
CA ILE A 242 -13.64 4.85 -1.86
C ILE A 242 -15.11 4.68 -2.24
N SER A 243 -15.54 3.46 -2.54
CA SER A 243 -16.92 3.15 -2.91
C SER A 243 -17.50 2.15 -1.93
N ASP A 244 -18.45 2.59 -1.11
CA ASP A 244 -19.16 1.72 -0.16
C ASP A 244 -20.11 0.75 -0.88
N GLY A 245 -20.44 -0.36 -0.22
CA GLY A 245 -21.46 -1.30 -0.70
C GLY A 245 -21.05 -2.22 -1.85
N VAL A 246 -19.77 -2.22 -2.25
CA VAL A 246 -19.24 -3.10 -3.31
C VAL A 246 -18.04 -3.89 -2.79
N ASP A 247 -18.13 -5.22 -2.86
CA ASP A 247 -17.02 -6.11 -2.54
C ASP A 247 -16.00 -6.10 -3.69
N ILE A 248 -14.89 -5.41 -3.48
CA ILE A 248 -13.82 -5.25 -4.45
C ILE A 248 -12.60 -5.99 -3.94
N GLN A 249 -12.18 -6.98 -4.72
CA GLN A 249 -10.98 -7.74 -4.47
C GLN A 249 -9.77 -7.12 -5.20
N PRO A 250 -8.63 -6.95 -4.53
CA PRO A 250 -7.39 -6.55 -5.20
C PRO A 250 -6.86 -7.67 -6.09
N PRO A 251 -5.91 -7.38 -7.00
CA PRO A 251 -5.24 -8.41 -7.79
C PRO A 251 -4.62 -9.50 -6.91
N THR A 252 -4.58 -10.73 -7.41
CA THR A 252 -3.84 -11.82 -6.75
C THR A 252 -2.37 -11.47 -6.72
N THR A 253 -1.69 -11.67 -5.59
CA THR A 253 -0.27 -11.33 -5.43
C THR A 253 0.55 -12.54 -5.00
N PHE A 254 1.68 -12.76 -5.68
CA PHE A 254 2.67 -13.78 -5.31
C PHE A 254 4.05 -13.14 -5.10
N GLY A 255 4.78 -13.68 -4.13
CA GLY A 255 6.24 -13.55 -4.11
C GLY A 255 6.87 -14.49 -5.14
N LEU A 256 8.12 -14.21 -5.56
CA LEU A 256 8.88 -15.11 -6.45
C LEU A 256 8.97 -16.53 -5.88
N THR A 257 9.10 -16.68 -4.56
CA THR A 257 9.12 -18.01 -3.91
C THR A 257 7.75 -18.70 -3.96
N GLY A 258 6.67 -17.93 -3.89
CA GLY A 258 5.30 -18.46 -4.05
C GLY A 258 5.06 -18.95 -5.48
N LEU A 259 5.42 -18.12 -6.46
CA LEU A 259 5.33 -18.47 -7.88
C LEU A 259 6.19 -19.68 -8.25
N ALA A 260 7.38 -19.80 -7.65
CA ALA A 260 8.26 -20.96 -7.85
C ALA A 260 7.56 -22.28 -7.51
N ARG A 261 6.71 -22.30 -6.47
CA ARG A 261 5.92 -23.47 -6.09
C ARG A 261 4.73 -23.67 -7.02
N GLU A 262 4.03 -22.58 -7.34
CA GLU A 262 2.85 -22.61 -8.22
C GLU A 262 3.17 -23.20 -9.60
N LEU A 263 4.31 -22.82 -10.17
CA LEU A 263 4.73 -23.27 -11.50
C LEU A 263 5.60 -24.53 -11.48
N ASP A 264 5.91 -25.09 -10.32
CA ASP A 264 6.92 -26.15 -10.13
C ASP A 264 8.29 -25.82 -10.76
N ILE A 265 8.78 -24.59 -10.52
CA ILE A 265 10.09 -24.09 -10.95
C ILE A 265 10.87 -23.60 -9.72
N PRO A 266 11.49 -24.51 -8.95
CA PRO A 266 12.16 -24.17 -7.68
C PRO A 266 13.25 -23.10 -7.82
N ASP A 267 13.97 -23.11 -8.95
CA ASP A 267 15.04 -22.16 -9.26
C ASP A 267 14.55 -20.70 -9.32
N LEU A 268 13.24 -20.47 -9.52
CA LEU A 268 12.67 -19.12 -9.59
C LEU A 268 12.82 -18.36 -8.28
N ALA A 269 12.84 -19.06 -7.14
CA ALA A 269 13.11 -18.47 -5.83
C ALA A 269 14.54 -17.90 -5.70
N LEU A 270 15.48 -18.35 -6.55
CA LEU A 270 16.87 -17.88 -6.57
C LEU A 270 17.09 -16.70 -7.52
N VAL A 271 16.09 -16.33 -8.33
CA VAL A 271 16.23 -15.29 -9.36
C VAL A 271 16.35 -13.90 -8.73
N SER A 272 17.47 -13.23 -9.01
CA SER A 272 17.72 -11.85 -8.62
C SER A 272 18.36 -11.09 -9.78
N LEU A 273 17.60 -10.21 -10.42
CA LEU A 273 18.12 -9.40 -11.52
C LEU A 273 19.17 -8.37 -11.07
N GLN A 274 19.15 -7.99 -9.79
CA GLN A 274 20.24 -7.21 -9.19
C GLN A 274 21.56 -7.99 -9.21
N ALA A 275 21.55 -9.29 -8.86
CA ALA A 275 22.74 -10.14 -8.89
C ALA A 275 23.16 -10.50 -10.32
N TYR A 276 22.19 -10.71 -11.22
CA TYR A 276 22.41 -11.00 -12.64
C TYR A 276 23.35 -9.96 -13.31
N SER A 277 23.15 -8.68 -13.00
CA SER A 277 23.90 -7.55 -13.58
C SER A 277 24.84 -6.86 -12.59
N ALA A 278 25.18 -7.50 -11.48
CA ALA A 278 26.05 -6.95 -10.45
C ALA A 278 27.52 -6.92 -10.90
N ALA A 279 28.32 -6.04 -10.30
CA ALA A 279 29.78 -6.14 -10.38
C ALA A 279 30.27 -7.42 -9.67
N PRO A 280 31.42 -8.02 -10.09
CA PRO A 280 31.89 -9.30 -9.55
C PRO A 280 31.96 -9.40 -8.01
N PRO A 281 32.41 -8.37 -7.27
CA PRO A 281 32.41 -8.43 -5.80
C PRO A 281 31.01 -8.51 -5.19
N ALA A 282 30.05 -7.79 -5.78
CA ALA A 282 28.66 -7.79 -5.32
C ALA A 282 27.97 -9.12 -5.64
N PHE A 283 28.27 -9.71 -6.81
CA PHE A 283 27.82 -11.06 -7.16
C PHE A 283 28.41 -12.11 -6.20
N ALA A 284 29.71 -12.09 -5.91
CA ALA A 284 30.34 -13.04 -5.00
C ALA A 284 29.76 -12.98 -3.58
N SER A 285 29.37 -11.78 -3.12
CA SER A 285 28.63 -11.61 -1.86
C SER A 285 27.23 -12.24 -1.91
N PHE A 286 26.50 -12.00 -3.00
CA PHE A 286 25.19 -12.62 -3.23
C PHE A 286 25.28 -14.15 -3.28
N ALA A 287 26.19 -14.70 -4.08
CA ALA A 287 26.35 -16.14 -4.28
C ALA A 287 26.64 -16.87 -2.96
N ARG A 288 27.51 -16.32 -2.11
CA ARG A 288 27.74 -16.86 -0.75
C ARG A 288 26.49 -16.84 0.11
N ARG A 289 25.70 -15.77 0.06
CA ARG A 289 24.48 -15.63 0.87
C ARG A 289 23.39 -16.65 0.49
N VAL A 290 23.26 -16.96 -0.81
CA VAL A 290 22.28 -17.93 -1.31
C VAL A 290 22.87 -19.32 -1.51
N ASN A 291 24.12 -19.54 -1.08
CA ASN A 291 24.88 -20.77 -1.27
C ASN A 291 24.93 -21.25 -2.73
N PHE A 292 25.09 -20.32 -3.69
CA PHE A 292 25.22 -20.63 -5.10
C PHE A 292 26.69 -20.95 -5.43
N GLY A 293 26.96 -22.18 -5.87
CA GLY A 293 28.31 -22.67 -6.15
C GLY A 293 28.91 -22.27 -7.49
N GLY A 294 28.12 -21.71 -8.41
CA GLY A 294 28.57 -21.30 -9.75
C GLY A 294 29.17 -19.89 -9.81
N ASN A 295 29.79 -19.57 -10.94
CA ASN A 295 30.25 -18.21 -11.24
C ASN A 295 29.09 -17.34 -11.79
N GLN A 296 29.37 -16.07 -12.08
CA GLN A 296 28.34 -15.13 -12.54
C GLN A 296 27.71 -15.52 -13.88
N THR A 297 28.49 -16.07 -14.81
CA THR A 297 27.99 -16.55 -16.10
C THR A 297 27.01 -17.69 -15.92
N ALA A 298 27.37 -18.69 -15.11
CA ALA A 298 26.45 -19.80 -14.78
C ALA A 298 25.16 -19.31 -14.10
N TYR A 299 25.26 -18.28 -13.26
CA TYR A 299 24.07 -17.66 -12.67
C TYR A 299 23.21 -16.92 -13.70
N GLN A 300 23.82 -16.25 -14.68
CA GLN A 300 23.09 -15.58 -15.77
C GLN A 300 22.33 -16.59 -16.63
N GLU A 301 22.96 -17.70 -16.99
CA GLU A 301 22.32 -18.81 -17.72
C GLU A 301 21.16 -19.43 -16.93
N LEU A 302 21.36 -19.65 -15.62
CA LEU A 302 20.30 -20.09 -14.72
C LEU A 302 19.09 -19.15 -14.78
N VAL A 303 19.32 -17.85 -14.56
CA VAL A 303 18.25 -16.84 -14.57
C VAL A 303 17.53 -16.81 -15.91
N GLN A 304 18.26 -16.85 -17.03
CA GLN A 304 17.66 -16.84 -18.37
C GLN A 304 16.77 -18.08 -18.59
N ARG A 305 17.29 -19.26 -18.30
CA ARG A 305 16.55 -20.53 -18.42
C ARG A 305 15.30 -20.53 -17.53
N THR A 306 15.44 -20.12 -16.27
CA THR A 306 14.35 -20.09 -15.30
C THR A 306 13.27 -19.08 -15.67
N MET A 307 13.65 -17.88 -16.13
CA MET A 307 12.68 -16.88 -16.62
C MET A 307 11.96 -17.36 -17.89
N ARG A 308 12.67 -17.97 -18.84
CA ARG A 308 12.05 -18.58 -20.03
C ARG A 308 11.03 -19.63 -19.61
N ALA A 309 11.40 -20.58 -18.75
CA ALA A 309 10.52 -21.63 -18.26
C ALA A 309 9.27 -21.05 -17.56
N ALA A 310 9.43 -20.03 -16.71
CA ALA A 310 8.31 -19.39 -16.04
C ALA A 310 7.36 -18.68 -17.02
N ILE A 311 7.88 -18.01 -18.05
CA ILE A 311 7.06 -17.38 -19.11
C ILE A 311 6.25 -18.43 -19.86
N LEU A 312 6.90 -19.53 -20.28
CA LEU A 312 6.22 -20.61 -21.00
C LEU A 312 5.16 -21.28 -20.12
N ALA A 313 5.49 -21.60 -18.87
CA ALA A 313 4.54 -22.19 -17.93
C ALA A 313 3.32 -21.27 -17.71
N MET A 314 3.51 -19.96 -17.49
CA MET A 314 2.39 -19.02 -17.35
C MET A 314 1.47 -18.99 -18.58
N ILE A 315 2.02 -19.16 -19.78
CA ILE A 315 1.26 -19.22 -21.03
C ILE A 315 0.51 -20.55 -21.16
N GLU A 316 1.17 -21.67 -20.85
CA GLU A 316 0.59 -23.02 -20.92
C GLU A 316 -0.58 -23.22 -19.94
N HIS A 317 -0.57 -22.52 -18.81
CA HIS A 317 -1.66 -22.56 -17.82
C HIS A 317 -2.91 -21.78 -18.26
N ALA A 318 -2.88 -21.05 -19.37
CA ALA A 318 -4.02 -20.28 -19.84
C ALA A 318 -4.79 -20.99 -20.96
N GLU A 319 -6.11 -21.00 -20.83
CA GLU A 319 -7.02 -21.55 -21.87
C GLU A 319 -7.08 -20.67 -23.12
N GLU A 320 -6.78 -19.38 -22.99
CA GLU A 320 -6.78 -18.40 -24.07
C GLU A 320 -5.41 -17.71 -24.23
N PRO A 321 -5.11 -17.10 -25.39
CA PRO A 321 -3.90 -16.30 -25.58
C PRO A 321 -3.84 -15.10 -24.62
N ILE A 322 -2.94 -15.17 -23.64
CA ILE A 322 -2.74 -14.13 -22.62
C ILE A 322 -1.58 -13.19 -22.93
N GLY A 323 -1.58 -12.05 -22.24
CA GLY A 323 -0.45 -11.12 -22.15
C GLY A 323 0.27 -11.20 -20.81
N ILE A 324 1.59 -11.14 -20.84
CA ILE A 324 2.46 -11.07 -19.66
C ILE A 324 3.22 -9.75 -19.69
N CYS A 325 3.08 -8.92 -18.66
CA CYS A 325 3.84 -7.68 -18.50
C CYS A 325 5.02 -7.92 -17.57
N ILE A 326 6.25 -7.67 -18.02
CA ILE A 326 7.47 -7.91 -17.24
C ILE A 326 8.25 -6.61 -17.10
N ARG A 327 8.63 -6.30 -15.85
CA ARG A 327 9.60 -5.25 -15.53
C ARG A 327 10.90 -5.89 -15.03
N PRO A 328 11.90 -6.08 -15.90
CA PRO A 328 13.15 -6.72 -15.51
C PRO A 328 14.16 -5.71 -14.90
N PHE A 329 14.36 -4.56 -15.55
CA PHE A 329 15.35 -3.57 -15.13
C PHE A 329 14.83 -2.14 -15.29
N ASN A 330 15.40 -1.21 -14.52
CA ASN A 330 15.34 0.21 -14.82
C ASN A 330 16.39 0.63 -15.88
N ASN A 331 16.52 -0.13 -16.96
CA ASN A 331 17.46 0.18 -18.04
C ASN A 331 16.99 -0.50 -19.33
N ASN A 332 16.72 0.30 -20.36
CA ASN A 332 16.16 -0.17 -21.63
C ASN A 332 17.09 -1.18 -22.35
N THR A 333 18.39 -0.90 -22.38
CA THR A 333 19.39 -1.77 -23.01
C THR A 333 19.47 -3.12 -22.30
N ARG A 334 19.64 -3.12 -20.97
CA ARG A 334 19.72 -4.37 -20.18
C ARG A 334 18.44 -5.20 -20.27
N ALA A 335 17.28 -4.54 -20.25
CA ALA A 335 15.99 -5.22 -20.42
C ALA A 335 15.89 -5.89 -21.80
N ARG A 336 16.28 -5.18 -22.87
CA ARG A 336 16.29 -5.72 -24.22
C ARG A 336 17.26 -6.89 -24.37
N ASP A 337 18.46 -6.77 -23.83
CA ASP A 337 19.49 -7.80 -23.95
C ASP A 337 19.12 -9.06 -23.19
N LEU A 338 18.55 -8.94 -21.99
CA LEU A 338 18.02 -10.09 -21.24
C LEU A 338 16.94 -10.82 -22.05
N ILE A 339 15.97 -10.08 -22.59
CA ILE A 339 14.84 -10.67 -23.33
C ILE A 339 15.31 -11.38 -24.59
N ARG A 340 16.27 -10.80 -25.33
CA ARG A 340 16.89 -11.47 -26.47
C ARG A 340 17.57 -12.77 -26.05
N SER A 341 18.21 -12.76 -24.88
CA SER A 341 18.90 -13.93 -24.32
C SER A 341 17.94 -15.01 -23.80
N LEU A 342 16.68 -14.68 -23.51
CA LEU A 342 15.67 -15.68 -23.15
C LEU A 342 15.32 -16.61 -24.32
N ASP A 343 15.61 -16.19 -25.56
CA ASP A 343 15.36 -16.98 -26.77
C ASP A 343 13.91 -17.50 -26.83
N LEU A 344 12.95 -16.60 -26.58
CA LEU A 344 11.53 -16.90 -26.69
C LEU A 344 11.19 -17.16 -28.17
N GLU A 345 10.55 -18.30 -28.45
CA GLU A 345 10.22 -18.71 -29.81
C GLU A 345 9.28 -17.70 -30.48
N SER A 346 9.83 -16.89 -31.38
CA SER A 346 9.09 -15.83 -32.09
C SER A 346 7.89 -16.34 -32.91
N ALA A 347 7.88 -17.63 -33.24
CA ALA A 347 6.74 -18.28 -33.90
C ALA A 347 5.55 -18.51 -32.95
N GLY A 348 5.79 -18.68 -31.64
CA GLY A 348 4.75 -18.94 -30.63
C GLY A 348 4.38 -17.73 -29.78
N ILE A 349 5.31 -16.80 -29.55
CA ILE A 349 5.12 -15.66 -28.62
C ILE A 349 5.52 -14.35 -29.29
N GLU A 350 4.64 -13.35 -29.25
CA GLU A 350 4.95 -12.00 -29.73
C GLU A 350 5.58 -11.15 -28.61
N VAL A 351 6.80 -10.66 -28.83
CA VAL A 351 7.51 -9.81 -27.86
C VAL A 351 7.33 -8.33 -28.20
N ILE A 352 6.75 -7.58 -27.27
CA ILE A 352 6.44 -6.16 -27.41
C ILE A 352 7.36 -5.37 -26.49
N ASN A 353 8.34 -4.72 -27.12
CA ASN A 353 9.32 -3.90 -26.43
C ASN A 353 8.74 -2.50 -26.13
N TYR A 354 8.31 -2.26 -24.89
CA TYR A 354 7.81 -0.95 -24.44
C TYR A 354 8.78 -0.27 -23.48
N PHE A 355 9.68 0.53 -24.05
CA PHE A 355 10.60 1.38 -23.30
C PHE A 355 10.01 2.79 -23.27
N GLY A 356 9.96 3.46 -22.11
CA GLY A 356 9.29 4.77 -21.99
C GLY A 356 9.99 5.91 -22.77
N SER A 357 9.89 7.16 -22.28
CA SER A 357 10.08 8.44 -23.02
C SER A 357 11.30 8.67 -23.94
N GLU A 358 12.25 7.74 -24.06
CA GLU A 358 13.37 7.78 -25.02
C GLU A 358 12.99 7.35 -26.44
N TYR A 359 11.81 6.75 -26.65
CA TYR A 359 11.37 6.27 -27.97
C TYR A 359 9.97 6.81 -28.34
N ALA A 360 9.85 8.11 -28.66
CA ALA A 360 8.68 8.73 -29.33
C ALA A 360 7.33 7.98 -29.15
N GLY A 361 6.91 7.85 -27.89
CA GLY A 361 6.18 6.71 -27.34
C GLY A 361 4.78 6.47 -27.90
N VAL A 362 4.62 5.40 -28.65
CA VAL A 362 3.32 4.77 -28.92
C VAL A 362 2.78 4.21 -27.58
N SER A 363 1.59 4.60 -27.14
CA SER A 363 0.98 4.08 -25.89
C SER A 363 0.90 2.55 -25.89
N VAL A 364 0.88 1.92 -24.71
CA VAL A 364 0.79 0.44 -24.62
C VAL A 364 -0.44 -0.07 -25.38
N LYS A 365 -1.58 0.63 -25.28
CA LYS A 365 -2.80 0.29 -26.02
C LYS A 365 -2.59 0.29 -27.54
N ARG A 366 -1.85 1.29 -28.06
CA ARG A 366 -1.56 1.41 -29.49
C ARG A 366 -0.50 0.41 -29.96
N ALA A 367 0.49 0.11 -29.11
CA ALA A 367 1.46 -0.96 -29.38
C ALA A 367 0.76 -2.33 -29.47
N LEU A 368 -0.21 -2.56 -28.58
CA LEU A 368 -1.03 -3.78 -28.58
C LEU A 368 -2.01 -3.85 -29.76
N SER A 369 -2.56 -2.73 -30.22
CA SER A 369 -3.45 -2.72 -31.40
C SER A 369 -2.70 -2.96 -32.71
N GLN A 370 -1.40 -2.70 -32.74
CA GLN A 370 -0.54 -2.91 -33.92
C GLN A 370 0.09 -4.30 -33.99
N ARG A 371 -0.25 -5.18 -33.05
CA ARG A 371 0.22 -6.57 -33.03
C ARG A 371 -0.12 -7.28 -34.33
N ARG A 372 0.82 -8.09 -34.79
CA ARG A 372 0.67 -8.85 -36.04
C ARG A 372 -0.17 -10.11 -35.84
N HIS A 373 -0.14 -10.68 -34.63
CA HIS A 373 -0.76 -11.95 -34.31
C HIS A 373 -1.61 -11.83 -33.05
N LEU A 374 -2.86 -11.38 -33.20
CA LEU A 374 -3.79 -11.15 -32.09
C LEU A 374 -4.24 -12.44 -31.37
N ASP A 375 -4.05 -13.57 -32.04
CA ASP A 375 -4.34 -14.94 -31.61
C ASP A 375 -3.19 -15.57 -30.81
N ARG A 376 -2.03 -14.91 -30.70
CA ARG A 376 -0.88 -15.45 -29.96
C ARG A 376 -0.75 -14.87 -28.56
N PRO A 377 -0.14 -15.62 -27.62
CA PRO A 377 0.37 -15.05 -26.39
C PRO A 377 1.43 -13.97 -26.68
N PHE A 378 1.57 -13.02 -25.76
CA PHE A 378 2.51 -11.93 -25.94
C PHE A 378 3.16 -11.50 -24.62
N VAL A 379 4.38 -11.01 -24.73
CA VAL A 379 5.15 -10.48 -23.59
C VAL A 379 5.41 -9.00 -23.81
N ILE A 380 4.92 -8.17 -22.90
CA ILE A 380 5.22 -6.73 -22.86
C ILE A 380 6.38 -6.52 -21.90
N ILE A 381 7.44 -5.88 -22.38
CA ILE A 381 8.57 -5.49 -21.54
C ILE A 381 8.45 -4.03 -21.21
N VAL A 382 8.47 -3.71 -19.92
CA VAL A 382 8.40 -2.34 -19.43
C VAL A 382 9.60 -1.98 -18.57
N THR A 383 9.96 -0.70 -18.58
CA THR A 383 10.97 -0.11 -17.68
C THR A 383 10.34 0.99 -16.83
N ASN A 384 11.09 1.68 -15.94
CA ASN A 384 10.53 2.62 -14.95
C ASN A 384 9.69 3.77 -15.54
N ARG A 385 9.71 3.98 -16.87
CA ARG A 385 8.98 5.05 -17.55
C ARG A 385 7.65 4.62 -18.18
N ALA A 386 7.19 3.38 -18.00
CA ALA A 386 5.78 3.08 -18.26
C ALA A 386 4.94 3.85 -17.23
N ARG A 387 4.31 4.97 -17.63
CA ARG A 387 3.58 5.89 -16.74
C ARG A 387 2.15 5.43 -16.50
N MET A 388 1.56 5.78 -15.35
CA MET A 388 0.23 5.33 -14.91
C MET A 388 -0.90 5.63 -15.93
N GLY A 389 -0.68 6.54 -16.89
CA GLY A 389 -1.63 6.85 -17.96
C GLY A 389 -1.85 5.74 -19.00
N ASP A 390 -1.03 4.69 -19.03
CA ASP A 390 -1.23 3.53 -19.90
C ASP A 390 -2.08 2.44 -19.21
N ALA A 391 -3.36 2.36 -19.56
CA ALA A 391 -4.23 1.27 -19.14
C ALA A 391 -3.94 -0.01 -19.93
N PHE A 392 -3.45 -1.04 -19.23
CA PHE A 392 -3.26 -2.37 -19.81
C PHE A 392 -4.63 -3.05 -20.04
N PRO A 393 -4.84 -3.75 -21.17
CA PRO A 393 -6.10 -4.45 -21.42
C PRO A 393 -6.26 -5.67 -20.52
N SER A 394 -7.50 -6.15 -20.35
CA SER A 394 -7.83 -7.31 -19.50
C SER A 394 -7.16 -8.62 -19.91
N ARG A 395 -6.74 -8.75 -21.18
CA ARG A 395 -5.96 -9.89 -21.67
C ARG A 395 -4.56 -9.98 -21.07
N VAL A 396 -4.03 -8.89 -20.49
CA VAL A 396 -2.77 -8.94 -19.74
C VAL A 396 -3.09 -9.43 -18.34
N THR A 397 -2.90 -10.72 -18.12
CA THR A 397 -3.29 -11.40 -16.88
C THR A 397 -2.14 -11.54 -15.90
N TRP A 398 -0.88 -11.44 -16.35
CA TRP A 398 0.30 -11.53 -15.48
C TRP A 398 1.12 -10.25 -15.50
N PHE A 399 1.56 -9.83 -14.31
CA PHE A 399 2.42 -8.66 -14.10
C PHE A 399 3.59 -9.05 -13.21
N VAL A 400 4.81 -9.09 -13.74
CA VAL A 400 6.00 -9.57 -13.03
C VAL A 400 6.98 -8.43 -12.81
N ASP A 401 7.16 -8.01 -11.55
CA ASP A 401 8.12 -6.98 -11.14
C ASP A 401 9.30 -7.61 -10.40
N PHE A 402 10.49 -7.54 -11.01
CA PHE A 402 11.74 -8.05 -10.42
C PHE A 402 12.46 -7.01 -9.54
N ALA A 403 11.85 -5.85 -9.26
CA ALA A 403 12.37 -4.91 -8.29
C ALA A 403 12.46 -5.56 -6.91
N ARG A 404 13.66 -5.56 -6.34
CA ARG A 404 13.93 -6.17 -5.03
C ARG A 404 13.07 -5.56 -3.92
N GLN A 405 12.95 -4.24 -3.89
CA GLN A 405 12.16 -3.51 -2.91
C GLN A 405 11.66 -2.22 -3.54
N ALA A 406 10.39 -1.87 -3.31
CA ALA A 406 9.86 -0.57 -3.65
C ALA A 406 10.48 0.53 -2.74
N ALA A 407 10.74 1.70 -3.31
CA ALA A 407 11.33 2.82 -2.55
C ALA A 407 10.38 3.32 -1.45
N ASP A 408 9.09 3.34 -1.76
CA ASP A 408 7.99 3.77 -0.90
C ASP A 408 6.69 3.08 -1.34
N LEU A 409 5.62 3.29 -0.55
CA LEU A 409 4.33 2.66 -0.83
C LEU A 409 3.73 3.14 -2.16
N ASN A 410 3.90 4.41 -2.51
CA ASN A 410 3.45 4.95 -3.81
C ASN A 410 4.13 4.25 -4.98
N SER A 411 5.44 4.04 -4.90
CA SER A 411 6.22 3.34 -5.92
C SER A 411 5.74 1.90 -6.12
N LEU A 412 5.28 1.24 -5.04
CA LEU A 412 4.70 -0.09 -5.10
C LEU A 412 3.30 -0.05 -5.74
N LEU A 413 2.39 0.74 -5.17
CA LEU A 413 1.00 0.80 -5.60
C LEU A 413 0.87 1.32 -7.04
N GLN A 414 1.66 2.31 -7.45
CA GLN A 414 1.61 2.87 -8.82
C GLN A 414 2.51 2.14 -9.83
N GLY A 415 3.25 1.13 -9.36
CA GLY A 415 4.05 0.23 -10.18
C GLY A 415 3.19 -0.72 -11.00
N LEU A 416 3.65 -1.95 -11.18
CA LEU A 416 2.86 -2.96 -11.88
C LEU A 416 1.58 -3.36 -11.12
N LEU A 417 1.60 -3.27 -9.78
CA LEU A 417 0.46 -3.60 -8.94
C LEU A 417 -0.78 -2.74 -9.25
N GLY A 418 -0.64 -1.42 -9.32
CA GLY A 418 -1.73 -0.52 -9.67
C GLY A 418 -2.19 -0.67 -11.11
N ARG A 419 -1.29 -1.04 -12.02
CA ARG A 419 -1.62 -1.31 -13.44
C ARG A 419 -2.40 -2.59 -13.64
N ALA A 420 -2.20 -3.55 -12.74
CA ALA A 420 -2.97 -4.77 -12.70
C ALA A 420 -4.42 -4.52 -12.24
N CYS A 421 -4.70 -3.38 -11.60
CA CYS A 421 -6.04 -2.94 -11.25
C CYS A 421 -6.82 -2.42 -12.47
N GLY A 422 -8.15 -2.43 -12.39
CA GLY A 422 -9.05 -1.92 -13.41
C GLY A 422 -10.31 -2.78 -13.59
N TYR A 423 -11.19 -2.33 -14.48
CA TYR A 423 -12.43 -3.03 -14.81
C TYR A 423 -12.18 -4.27 -15.67
N ASN A 424 -12.94 -5.34 -15.40
CA ASN A 424 -12.91 -6.62 -16.14
C ASN A 424 -11.53 -7.27 -16.18
N LYS A 425 -10.67 -6.97 -15.19
CA LYS A 425 -9.36 -7.60 -15.07
C LYS A 425 -9.43 -8.79 -14.13
N ASN A 426 -8.64 -9.82 -14.42
CA ASN A 426 -8.35 -10.91 -13.49
C ASN A 426 -6.84 -11.10 -13.43
N SER A 427 -6.17 -10.08 -12.90
CA SER A 427 -4.71 -9.97 -12.96
C SER A 427 -4.06 -10.64 -11.77
N THR A 428 -2.93 -11.28 -12.03
CA THR A 428 -1.98 -11.80 -11.06
C THR A 428 -0.70 -10.98 -11.10
N VAL A 429 -0.23 -10.55 -9.94
CA VAL A 429 0.96 -9.72 -9.78
C VAL A 429 2.03 -10.51 -9.03
N VAL A 430 3.20 -10.62 -9.62
CA VAL A 430 4.36 -11.29 -9.06
C VAL A 430 5.37 -10.22 -8.67
N LEU A 431 5.77 -10.24 -7.41
CA LEU A 431 6.68 -9.28 -6.79
C LEU A 431 7.84 -10.04 -6.14
N SER A 432 8.88 -9.32 -5.71
CA SER A 432 9.79 -9.90 -4.72
C SER A 432 9.03 -10.30 -3.45
N ASP A 433 9.49 -11.33 -2.74
CA ASP A 433 8.85 -11.77 -1.48
C ASP A 433 8.78 -10.62 -0.45
N GLN A 434 9.74 -9.70 -0.50
CA GLN A 434 9.72 -8.51 0.36
C GLN A 434 8.58 -7.56 0.00
N ASN A 435 8.34 -7.30 -1.29
CA ASN A 435 7.25 -6.42 -1.74
C ASN A 435 5.88 -7.09 -1.61
N GLU A 436 5.78 -8.40 -1.81
CA GLU A 436 4.54 -9.15 -1.56
C GLU A 436 4.13 -9.03 -0.09
N SER A 437 5.06 -9.18 0.85
CA SER A 437 4.81 -8.95 2.27
C SER A 437 4.33 -7.51 2.56
N LEU A 438 4.83 -6.50 1.83
CA LEU A 438 4.31 -5.12 1.96
C LEU A 438 2.85 -5.02 1.52
N VAL A 439 2.48 -5.70 0.44
CA VAL A 439 1.08 -5.71 -0.05
C VAL A 439 0.17 -6.47 0.91
N ALA A 440 0.63 -7.60 1.45
CA ALA A 440 -0.12 -8.35 2.45
C ALA A 440 -0.40 -7.50 3.70
N ASP A 441 0.61 -6.79 4.21
CA ASP A 441 0.47 -5.83 5.30
C ASP A 441 -0.52 -4.70 4.95
N TYR A 442 -0.40 -4.11 3.75
CA TYR A 442 -1.29 -3.06 3.24
C TYR A 442 -2.75 -3.52 3.17
N ARG A 443 -2.99 -4.75 2.69
CA ARG A 443 -4.34 -5.36 2.64
C ARG A 443 -4.91 -5.58 4.02
N ARG A 444 -4.11 -6.15 4.93
CA ARG A 444 -4.51 -6.49 6.30
C ARG A 444 -5.04 -5.27 7.07
N ARG A 445 -4.41 -4.12 6.86
CA ARG A 445 -4.74 -2.87 7.55
C ARG A 445 -5.60 -1.92 6.72
N ARG A 446 -6.22 -2.39 5.64
CA ARG A 446 -7.04 -1.58 4.73
C ARG A 446 -6.37 -0.24 4.35
N GLY A 447 -5.06 -0.30 4.12
CA GLY A 447 -4.24 0.82 3.72
C GLY A 447 -3.81 1.80 4.81
N GLY A 448 -3.81 1.38 6.09
CA GLY A 448 -3.29 2.18 7.20
C GLY A 448 -1.82 2.59 7.11
N TYR A 449 -1.39 3.51 7.97
CA TYR A 449 -0.10 4.19 7.87
C TYR A 449 1.04 3.49 8.64
N PHE A 450 1.71 2.51 8.04
CA PHE A 450 2.92 1.87 8.63
C PHE A 450 4.08 1.78 7.64
N TYR A 451 3.87 2.29 6.42
CA TYR A 451 4.89 2.52 5.40
C TYR A 451 4.88 3.99 4.98
N PRO A 452 6.05 4.63 4.84
CA PRO A 452 6.11 5.95 4.23
C PRO A 452 5.45 5.91 2.85
N THR A 453 4.54 6.87 2.61
CA THR A 453 3.77 6.95 1.37
C THR A 453 4.69 7.33 0.22
N SER A 454 5.58 8.28 0.46
CA SER A 454 6.63 8.70 -0.46
C SER A 454 7.97 9.00 0.23
N ARG A 455 9.04 9.11 -0.55
CA ARG A 455 10.34 9.67 -0.10
C ARG A 455 10.27 11.09 0.48
N HIS A 456 9.17 11.80 0.28
CA HIS A 456 8.92 13.16 0.77
C HIS A 456 7.97 13.18 1.97
N SER A 457 7.64 12.01 2.54
CA SER A 457 6.72 11.86 3.67
C SER A 457 7.37 11.24 4.90
N VAL A 458 6.76 11.47 6.06
CA VAL A 458 7.02 10.84 7.36
C VAL A 458 5.69 10.40 7.96
N ILE A 459 5.69 9.34 8.76
CA ILE A 459 4.50 8.87 9.48
C ILE A 459 4.52 9.48 10.87
N ALA A 460 3.44 10.14 11.26
CA ALA A 460 3.25 10.69 12.59
C ALA A 460 2.57 9.70 13.55
N GLY A 461 2.83 9.91 14.84
CA GLY A 461 2.35 9.07 15.92
C GLY A 461 3.15 7.78 16.11
N VAL A 462 2.79 7.03 17.15
CA VAL A 462 3.43 5.76 17.50
C VAL A 462 3.06 4.72 16.46
N HIS A 463 3.93 4.53 15.49
CA HIS A 463 3.81 3.46 14.50
C HIS A 463 4.92 2.44 14.73
N ARG A 464 4.62 1.17 14.46
CA ARG A 464 5.59 0.09 14.61
C ARG A 464 5.42 -0.89 13.48
N ARG A 465 6.50 -1.01 12.70
CA ARG A 465 6.75 -2.17 11.86
C ARG A 465 7.76 -3.05 12.57
N GLY A 466 7.28 -3.98 13.40
CA GLY A 466 8.16 -4.93 14.05
C GLY A 466 9.00 -5.70 13.03
N ALA A 467 10.21 -6.12 13.41
CA ALA A 467 10.81 -7.27 12.74
C ALA A 467 9.87 -8.48 12.91
N PRO A 468 9.81 -9.41 11.95
CA PRO A 468 9.08 -10.66 12.14
C PRO A 468 9.47 -11.30 13.47
N THR A 469 8.48 -11.63 14.29
CA THR A 469 8.62 -12.31 15.57
C THR A 469 8.09 -13.72 15.44
N ASN A 470 8.81 -14.67 16.03
CA ASN A 470 8.41 -16.07 16.09
C ASN A 470 7.84 -16.42 17.47
N VAL A 471 7.50 -15.40 18.28
CA VAL A 471 6.88 -15.57 19.59
C VAL A 471 5.72 -14.61 19.79
N ILE A 472 4.75 -15.06 20.57
CA ILE A 472 3.72 -14.25 21.20
C ILE A 472 4.00 -14.08 22.69
N ARG A 473 3.59 -12.94 23.26
CA ARG A 473 3.76 -12.65 24.69
C ARG A 473 2.39 -12.52 25.33
N LEU A 474 2.02 -13.54 26.10
CA LEU A 474 0.78 -13.54 26.87
C LEU A 474 1.07 -12.97 28.26
N ARG A 475 0.28 -12.01 28.73
CA ARG A 475 0.46 -11.38 30.05
C ARG A 475 -0.67 -11.74 31.00
N ALA A 476 -0.35 -11.82 32.28
CA ALA A 476 -1.30 -12.17 33.34
C ALA A 476 -2.32 -11.06 33.63
N ASP A 477 -1.99 -9.81 33.28
CA ASP A 477 -2.84 -8.63 33.48
C ASP A 477 -3.85 -8.40 32.34
N LEU A 478 -3.87 -9.28 31.32
CA LEU A 478 -4.92 -9.28 30.32
C LEU A 478 -6.26 -9.68 30.96
N ASN A 479 -7.30 -8.89 30.70
CA ASN A 479 -8.63 -9.12 31.27
C ASN A 479 -9.39 -10.24 30.54
N ASP A 480 -8.83 -11.45 30.54
CA ASP A 480 -9.40 -12.65 29.91
C ASP A 480 -9.49 -13.81 30.92
N PRO A 481 -10.66 -14.48 31.08
CA PRO A 481 -10.84 -15.56 32.05
C PRO A 481 -9.94 -16.77 31.83
N VAL A 482 -9.71 -17.18 30.57
CA VAL A 482 -8.88 -18.35 30.23
C VAL A 482 -7.41 -18.05 30.50
N VAL A 483 -6.97 -16.84 30.15
CA VAL A 483 -5.62 -16.37 30.46
C VAL A 483 -5.39 -16.30 31.97
N ARG A 484 -6.35 -15.78 32.73
CA ARG A 484 -6.26 -15.70 34.19
C ARG A 484 -6.13 -17.09 34.83
N GLU A 485 -6.96 -18.02 34.41
CA GLU A 485 -6.91 -19.41 34.89
C GLU A 485 -5.58 -20.08 34.52
N PHE A 486 -5.09 -19.84 33.30
CA PHE A 486 -3.79 -20.36 32.86
C PHE A 486 -2.64 -19.85 33.74
N PHE A 487 -2.61 -18.56 34.08
CA PHE A 487 -1.58 -18.02 34.97
C PHE A 487 -1.72 -18.51 36.43
N ALA A 488 -2.95 -18.76 36.90
CA ALA A 488 -3.18 -19.36 38.22
C ALA A 488 -2.60 -20.78 38.29
N ARG A 489 -2.87 -21.62 37.28
CA ARG A 489 -2.30 -22.97 37.18
C ARG A 489 -0.79 -22.96 36.98
N LEU A 490 -0.25 -22.01 36.21
CA LEU A 490 1.21 -21.83 36.11
C LEU A 490 1.84 -21.49 37.47
N GLN A 491 1.19 -20.66 38.28
CA GLN A 491 1.67 -20.35 39.63
C GLN A 491 1.72 -21.62 40.49
N GLU A 492 0.59 -22.32 40.58
CA GLU A 492 0.43 -23.48 41.47
C GLU A 492 1.29 -24.68 41.04
N GLU A 493 1.20 -25.07 39.77
CA GLU A 493 1.78 -26.34 39.29
C GLU A 493 3.25 -26.20 38.85
N VAL A 494 3.72 -24.99 38.54
CA VAL A 494 5.08 -24.77 38.03
C VAL A 494 5.91 -23.91 38.98
N VAL A 495 5.41 -22.75 39.39
CA VAL A 495 6.20 -21.78 40.14
C VAL A 495 6.37 -22.19 41.60
N ASP A 496 5.30 -22.54 42.30
CA ASP A 496 5.35 -22.84 43.75
C ASP A 496 6.15 -24.10 44.07
N GLY A 497 6.17 -25.05 43.15
CA GLY A 497 7.00 -26.26 43.23
C GLY A 497 8.50 -26.00 43.02
N LEU A 498 8.87 -25.02 42.19
CA LEU A 498 10.23 -24.88 41.66
C LEU A 498 10.97 -23.62 42.13
N ILE A 499 10.27 -22.55 42.48
CA ILE A 499 10.86 -21.28 42.91
C ILE A 499 10.97 -21.22 44.44
N LEU A 500 12.09 -20.70 44.93
CA LEU A 500 12.25 -20.36 46.35
C LEU A 500 11.64 -18.98 46.61
N GLN A 501 10.53 -18.97 47.35
CA GLN A 501 9.85 -17.75 47.81
C GLN A 501 10.63 -17.05 48.92
N ASP A 502 10.30 -15.78 49.18
CA ASP A 502 10.98 -14.88 50.12
C ASP A 502 12.50 -14.78 49.91
N ARG A 503 12.91 -14.58 48.66
CA ARG A 503 14.33 -14.49 48.26
C ARG A 503 14.62 -13.21 47.51
N ALA A 504 15.78 -12.62 47.83
CA ALA A 504 16.31 -11.44 47.17
C ALA A 504 16.60 -11.64 45.68
N THR A 505 16.86 -12.88 45.26
CA THR A 505 17.13 -13.24 43.87
C THR A 505 16.24 -14.39 43.42
N LEU A 506 15.84 -14.36 42.14
CA LEU A 506 15.10 -15.45 41.51
C LEU A 506 15.95 -16.73 41.56
N SER A 507 15.59 -17.62 42.48
CA SER A 507 16.34 -18.83 42.80
C SER A 507 15.42 -20.03 42.70
N THR A 508 15.92 -21.13 42.16
CA THR A 508 15.14 -22.34 41.92
C THR A 508 15.63 -23.49 42.78
N ARG A 509 14.73 -24.41 43.13
CA ARG A 509 15.09 -25.70 43.72
C ARG A 509 15.85 -26.50 42.65
N ARG A 510 17.14 -26.78 42.87
CA ARG A 510 17.98 -27.50 41.88
C ARG A 510 17.61 -28.99 41.86
N ASN A 511 17.46 -29.56 40.67
CA ASN A 511 17.49 -31.01 40.51
C ASN A 511 18.90 -31.53 40.82
N ARG A 512 18.99 -32.63 41.57
CA ARG A 512 20.26 -33.19 42.09
C ARG A 512 21.11 -33.88 41.00
N ASP A 513 20.55 -34.12 39.83
CA ASP A 513 21.09 -34.93 38.72
C ASP A 513 21.62 -34.09 37.54
N GLY A 514 21.40 -32.78 37.53
CA GLY A 514 21.83 -31.89 36.44
C GLY A 514 20.98 -32.00 35.16
N SER A 515 19.80 -32.62 35.23
CA SER A 515 18.83 -32.67 34.14
C SER A 515 18.20 -31.28 33.86
N ALA A 516 17.75 -31.06 32.63
CA ALA A 516 17.01 -29.86 32.27
C ALA A 516 15.65 -29.84 33.00
N ARG A 517 15.17 -28.65 33.39
CA ARG A 517 13.86 -28.51 34.06
C ARG A 517 12.73 -28.66 33.04
N THR A 518 11.78 -29.53 33.34
CA THR A 518 10.53 -29.72 32.60
C THR A 518 9.32 -29.35 33.47
N ALA A 519 8.21 -28.96 32.84
CA ALA A 519 6.94 -28.67 33.51
C ALA A 519 5.73 -28.84 32.55
N PRO A 520 4.51 -29.07 33.08
CA PRO A 520 3.30 -29.33 32.30
C PRO A 520 2.71 -28.10 31.59
N ILE A 521 3.52 -27.14 31.13
CA ILE A 521 3.05 -25.87 30.55
C ILE A 521 2.14 -26.10 29.35
N LEU A 522 2.54 -26.96 28.41
CA LEU A 522 1.75 -27.27 27.22
C LEU A 522 0.49 -28.07 27.57
N ASN A 523 0.58 -28.96 28.57
CA ASN A 523 -0.54 -29.74 29.08
C ASN A 523 -1.61 -28.84 29.74
N ILE A 524 -1.20 -27.88 30.59
CA ILE A 524 -2.09 -26.88 31.19
C ILE A 524 -2.77 -26.07 30.08
N ALA A 525 -2.01 -25.58 29.09
CA ALA A 525 -2.55 -24.80 27.98
C ALA A 525 -3.58 -25.60 27.16
N ALA A 526 -3.31 -26.88 26.88
CA ALA A 526 -4.21 -27.75 26.14
C ALA A 526 -5.49 -28.06 26.93
N GLN A 527 -5.39 -28.36 28.24
CA GLN A 527 -6.55 -28.65 29.10
C GLN A 527 -7.50 -27.46 29.24
N LEU A 528 -6.96 -26.24 29.23
CA LEU A 528 -7.74 -25.01 29.27
C LEU A 528 -8.24 -24.57 27.89
N GLY A 529 -7.83 -25.24 26.81
CA GLY A 529 -8.11 -24.80 25.43
C GLY A 529 -7.50 -23.43 25.12
N LEU A 530 -6.38 -23.07 25.75
CA LEU A 530 -5.77 -21.74 25.65
C LEU A 530 -5.38 -21.41 24.21
N PHE A 531 -4.78 -22.35 23.48
CA PHE A 531 -4.33 -22.10 22.11
C PHE A 531 -5.51 -21.82 21.19
N GLU A 532 -6.53 -22.67 21.22
CA GLU A 532 -7.75 -22.52 20.44
C GLU A 532 -8.50 -21.23 20.79
N HIS A 533 -8.43 -20.79 22.05
CA HIS A 533 -9.03 -19.53 22.50
C HIS A 533 -8.28 -18.32 21.95
N LEU A 534 -6.95 -18.27 22.10
CA LEU A 534 -6.13 -17.14 21.65
C LEU A 534 -6.07 -17.01 20.12
N GLU A 535 -6.24 -18.12 19.39
CA GLU A 535 -6.24 -18.17 17.93
C GLU A 535 -7.60 -17.79 17.30
N LYS A 536 -8.66 -17.55 18.10
CA LYS A 536 -9.93 -17.02 17.59
C LYS A 536 -9.76 -15.58 17.09
N PRO A 537 -10.26 -15.23 15.89
CA PRO A 537 -10.05 -13.89 15.32
C PRO A 537 -10.52 -12.75 16.23
N GLU A 538 -11.65 -12.90 16.91
CA GLU A 538 -12.18 -11.91 17.84
C GLU A 538 -11.30 -11.70 19.08
N ILE A 539 -10.81 -12.79 19.68
CA ILE A 539 -9.91 -12.74 20.85
C ILE A 539 -8.53 -12.22 20.45
N ALA A 540 -8.01 -12.66 19.30
CA ALA A 540 -6.75 -12.21 18.74
C ALA A 540 -6.74 -10.69 18.52
N ARG A 541 -7.83 -10.11 17.99
CA ARG A 541 -7.95 -8.65 17.81
C ARG A 541 -8.00 -7.88 19.12
N GLU A 542 -8.66 -8.44 20.13
CA GLU A 542 -8.79 -7.81 21.45
C GLU A 542 -7.47 -7.84 22.22
N LEU A 543 -6.85 -9.01 22.34
CA LEU A 543 -5.66 -9.22 23.16
C LEU A 543 -4.35 -8.88 22.43
N PHE A 544 -4.33 -9.02 21.10
CA PHE A 544 -3.14 -8.80 20.26
C PHE A 544 -3.46 -7.93 19.03
N PRO A 545 -3.95 -6.68 19.20
CA PRO A 545 -4.42 -5.83 18.10
C PRO A 545 -3.36 -5.50 17.04
N THR A 546 -2.07 -5.74 17.32
CA THR A 546 -0.97 -5.53 16.39
C THR A 546 -0.56 -6.79 15.61
N PHE A 547 -1.04 -7.97 16.01
CA PHE A 547 -0.78 -9.25 15.35
C PHE A 547 -1.79 -9.50 14.21
N PRO A 548 -1.48 -10.37 13.24
CA PRO A 548 -2.47 -10.82 12.27
C PRO A 548 -3.54 -11.73 12.91
N ASP A 549 -4.78 -11.67 12.43
CA ASP A 549 -5.91 -12.48 12.93
C ASP A 549 -5.74 -14.01 12.81
N ASN A 550 -4.70 -14.49 12.13
CA ASN A 550 -4.48 -15.90 11.81
C ASN A 550 -3.12 -16.44 12.28
N PHE A 551 -2.54 -15.88 13.35
CA PHE A 551 -1.35 -16.48 13.94
C PHE A 551 -1.69 -17.85 14.54
N ARG A 552 -0.71 -18.75 14.60
CA ARG A 552 -0.83 -20.05 15.25
C ARG A 552 0.32 -20.26 16.24
N ILE A 553 -0.01 -20.64 17.46
CA ILE A 553 0.92 -20.97 18.52
C ILE A 553 1.39 -22.42 18.33
N ALA A 554 2.69 -22.67 18.47
CA ALA A 554 3.27 -23.99 18.31
C ALA A 554 2.84 -24.91 19.47
N ARG A 555 2.24 -26.04 19.10
CA ARG A 555 1.82 -27.15 19.97
C ARG A 555 2.95 -28.16 20.14
N ALA A 556 2.75 -29.14 21.02
CA ALA A 556 3.77 -30.13 21.39
C ALA A 556 4.32 -30.93 20.20
N ASP A 557 3.49 -31.18 19.20
CA ASP A 557 3.74 -31.97 17.99
C ASP A 557 4.15 -31.13 16.77
N ASP A 558 4.19 -29.80 16.89
CA ASP A 558 4.52 -28.92 15.77
C ASP A 558 6.04 -28.88 15.50
N GLY A 559 6.41 -28.79 14.22
CA GLY A 559 7.74 -28.42 13.74
C GLY A 559 7.77 -26.95 13.33
N VAL A 560 8.71 -26.18 13.87
CA VAL A 560 8.86 -24.75 13.55
C VAL A 560 10.15 -24.51 12.77
N PRO A 561 10.11 -23.91 11.56
CA PRO A 561 11.30 -23.66 10.77
C PRO A 561 12.33 -22.79 11.49
N HIS A 562 13.60 -23.22 11.47
CA HIS A 562 14.69 -22.49 12.09
C HIS A 562 15.01 -21.21 11.31
N ALA A 563 15.10 -20.07 12.01
CA ALA A 563 15.19 -18.75 11.38
C ALA A 563 16.43 -18.52 10.49
N ARG A 564 17.53 -19.27 10.71
CA ARG A 564 18.75 -19.17 9.87
C ARG A 564 18.87 -20.28 8.84
N ASP A 565 18.13 -21.37 9.02
CA ASP A 565 18.11 -22.50 8.10
C ASP A 565 16.68 -23.04 8.04
N PRO A 566 15.84 -22.51 7.14
CA PRO A 566 14.44 -22.89 7.06
C PRO A 566 14.19 -24.36 6.73
N ARG A 567 15.23 -25.12 6.32
CA ARG A 567 15.14 -26.57 6.06
C ARG A 567 15.23 -27.40 7.33
N ARG A 568 15.59 -26.79 8.46
CA ARG A 568 15.69 -27.41 9.76
C ARG A 568 14.49 -27.02 10.61
N GLU A 569 13.86 -27.99 11.26
CA GLU A 569 12.76 -27.76 12.19
C GLU A 569 13.22 -27.76 13.64
N LEU A 570 12.55 -26.94 14.44
CA LEU A 570 12.65 -26.86 15.89
C LEU A 570 11.42 -27.53 16.48
N HIS A 571 11.62 -28.34 17.52
CA HIS A 571 10.54 -29.01 18.26
C HIS A 571 10.67 -28.74 19.76
N TYR A 572 9.60 -28.96 20.50
CA TYR A 572 9.69 -29.03 21.96
C TYR A 572 10.43 -30.31 22.38
N ASP A 573 11.23 -30.18 23.42
CA ASP A 573 11.85 -31.32 24.11
C ASP A 573 10.93 -31.70 25.27
N LEU A 574 10.32 -32.90 25.18
CA LEU A 574 9.31 -33.41 26.10
C LEU A 574 9.86 -34.61 26.86
N ASP A 575 9.58 -34.69 28.16
CA ASP A 575 9.87 -35.89 28.95
C ASP A 575 8.79 -36.98 28.82
N GLU A 576 8.94 -38.08 29.56
CA GLU A 576 8.03 -39.22 29.54
C GLU A 576 6.58 -38.86 29.94
N ASN A 577 6.39 -37.76 30.69
CA ASN A 577 5.07 -37.26 31.10
C ASN A 577 4.48 -36.25 30.10
N GLY A 578 5.23 -35.92 29.03
CA GLY A 578 4.87 -34.87 28.08
C GLY A 578 5.17 -33.46 28.60
N ASP A 579 5.96 -33.34 29.67
CA ASP A 579 6.33 -32.03 30.22
C ASP A 579 7.43 -31.42 29.38
N CYS A 580 7.27 -30.14 29.03
CA CYS A 580 8.19 -29.46 28.15
C CYS A 580 9.30 -28.76 28.93
N ARG A 581 10.48 -28.69 28.33
CA ARG A 581 11.56 -27.83 28.83
C ARG A 581 11.20 -26.34 28.76
N PHE A 582 11.56 -25.58 29.79
CA PHE A 582 11.26 -24.14 29.86
C PHE A 582 12.33 -23.35 30.64
N THR A 583 12.23 -22.01 30.60
CA THR A 583 13.13 -21.12 31.35
C THR A 583 12.39 -20.01 32.10
N PHE A 584 12.90 -19.66 33.29
CA PHE A 584 12.46 -18.48 34.03
C PHE A 584 13.31 -17.24 33.68
N ARG A 585 12.67 -16.07 33.60
CA ARG A 585 13.36 -14.79 33.42
C ARG A 585 12.91 -13.77 34.46
N TRP A 586 13.89 -13.17 35.13
CA TRP A 586 13.68 -11.93 35.87
C TRP A 586 13.97 -10.74 34.96
N THR A 587 13.00 -9.89 34.73
CA THR A 587 13.10 -8.68 33.89
C THR A 587 13.21 -7.42 34.75
N SER A 588 14.04 -6.49 34.29
CA SER A 588 14.03 -5.09 34.75
C SER A 588 13.16 -4.31 33.79
N GLY A 589 12.20 -3.52 34.27
CA GLY A 589 11.30 -2.73 33.42
C GLY A 589 12.08 -1.99 32.32
N GLY A 590 11.74 -2.25 31.04
CA GLY A 590 12.25 -1.50 29.89
C GLY A 590 13.15 -2.23 28.87
N GLY A 591 13.45 -3.52 29.01
CA GLY A 591 14.32 -4.23 28.05
C GLY A 591 13.62 -4.67 26.75
N SER A 592 14.18 -4.33 25.58
CA SER A 592 13.72 -4.83 24.28
C SER A 592 13.97 -6.34 24.13
N HIS A 593 12.89 -7.12 24.06
CA HIS A 593 12.96 -8.57 23.88
C HIS A 593 12.95 -8.92 22.39
N THR A 594 14.04 -9.51 21.86
CA THR A 594 14.13 -9.95 20.46
C THR A 594 14.59 -11.43 20.36
N GLY A 595 13.75 -12.26 19.74
CA GLY A 595 14.08 -13.59 19.18
C GLY A 595 13.64 -14.82 19.98
N VAL A 596 13.23 -15.88 19.26
CA VAL A 596 13.06 -17.28 19.75
C VAL A 596 14.40 -17.91 20.18
N THR A 597 15.52 -17.30 19.78
CA THR A 597 16.83 -17.75 20.23
C THR A 597 16.94 -17.63 21.73
N SER A 598 17.27 -18.74 22.40
CA SER A 598 17.90 -18.71 23.71
C SER A 598 19.20 -17.87 23.57
N ARG A 599 19.12 -16.55 23.80
CA ARG A 599 20.32 -15.71 23.83
C ARG A 599 21.17 -16.19 25.02
N GLY A 600 22.09 -17.11 24.75
CA GLY A 600 23.27 -17.48 25.56
C GLY A 600 23.05 -18.04 26.97
N TYR A 601 21.85 -18.00 27.55
CA TYR A 601 21.64 -18.36 28.95
C TYR A 601 21.03 -19.74 29.20
N GLY A 602 20.49 -20.40 28.16
CA GLY A 602 20.15 -21.83 28.23
C GLY A 602 21.38 -22.73 28.42
N ALA A 603 22.60 -22.23 28.19
CA ALA A 603 23.85 -22.99 28.35
C ALA A 603 24.17 -23.40 29.80
N ARG A 604 23.53 -22.80 30.81
CA ARG A 604 23.67 -23.24 32.21
C ARG A 604 22.80 -24.45 32.56
N ASP A 605 21.65 -24.60 31.89
CA ASP A 605 20.65 -25.62 32.17
C ASP A 605 20.49 -26.63 31.00
N ALA A 606 21.29 -26.49 29.92
CA ALA A 606 21.35 -27.44 28.82
C ALA A 606 22.38 -28.53 29.13
N THR A 607 21.96 -29.79 29.06
CA THR A 607 22.82 -30.97 29.08
C THR A 607 23.84 -30.96 27.92
N ASP A 608 23.49 -30.35 26.78
CA ASP A 608 24.39 -30.09 25.65
C ASP A 608 24.37 -28.61 25.23
N ARG A 609 25.47 -27.89 25.51
CA ARG A 609 25.62 -26.47 25.18
C ARG A 609 25.68 -26.19 23.69
N ALA A 610 26.04 -27.16 22.86
CA ALA A 610 26.07 -27.01 21.41
C ALA A 610 24.65 -26.99 20.81
N ARG A 611 23.68 -27.60 21.50
CA ARG A 611 22.28 -27.75 21.05
C ARG A 611 21.29 -26.80 21.72
N ALA A 612 21.74 -25.94 22.64
CA ALA A 612 20.87 -25.05 23.41
C ALA A 612 20.06 -24.04 22.57
N ALA A 613 20.39 -23.85 21.28
CA ALA A 613 19.66 -23.00 20.33
C ALA A 613 18.72 -23.78 19.39
N ASP A 614 18.59 -25.10 19.59
CA ASP A 614 17.95 -26.01 18.63
C ASP A 614 16.57 -26.55 19.06
N ASN A 615 16.03 -26.06 20.18
CA ASN A 615 14.74 -26.51 20.71
C ASN A 615 13.77 -25.33 20.90
N LEU A 616 12.47 -25.62 20.84
CA LEU A 616 11.41 -24.71 21.28
C LEU A 616 11.31 -24.74 22.80
N GLU A 617 11.30 -23.57 23.43
CA GLU A 617 11.23 -23.45 24.89
C GLU A 617 10.33 -22.26 25.28
N PRO A 618 9.25 -22.47 26.06
CA PRO A 618 8.52 -21.38 26.66
C PRO A 618 9.38 -20.61 27.66
N GLN A 619 9.18 -19.29 27.73
CA GLN A 619 9.87 -18.44 28.70
C GLN A 619 8.86 -17.82 29.65
N ILE A 620 8.95 -18.17 30.93
CA ILE A 620 8.11 -17.61 31.99
C ILE A 620 8.85 -16.42 32.60
N HIS A 621 8.28 -15.23 32.45
CA HIS A 621 8.79 -14.02 33.06
C HIS A 621 8.16 -13.83 34.44
N MET A 622 9.04 -13.58 35.40
CA MET A 622 8.71 -13.50 36.82
C MET A 622 8.85 -12.06 37.28
N GLU A 623 7.89 -11.62 38.10
CA GLU A 623 7.96 -10.36 38.83
C GLU A 623 8.05 -10.64 40.33
N LYS A 624 8.74 -9.74 41.04
CA LYS A 624 8.90 -9.83 42.49
C LYS A 624 7.84 -8.95 43.15
N TYR A 625 7.14 -9.49 44.14
CA TYR A 625 6.08 -8.80 44.86
C TYR A 625 6.16 -9.07 46.36
N ASP A 626 5.61 -8.13 47.13
CA ASP A 626 5.43 -8.25 48.57
C ASP A 626 4.15 -9.06 48.84
N SER A 627 4.24 -10.12 49.66
CA SER A 627 3.12 -11.03 49.88
C SER A 627 2.01 -10.47 50.77
N GLU A 628 2.31 -9.46 51.60
CA GLU A 628 1.33 -8.85 52.50
C GLU A 628 0.52 -7.77 51.76
N THR A 629 1.20 -6.98 50.94
CA THR A 629 0.61 -5.84 50.23
C THR A 629 0.21 -6.15 48.79
N GLY A 630 0.76 -7.22 48.19
CA GLY A 630 0.57 -7.57 46.78
C GLY A 630 1.31 -6.66 45.80
N VAL A 631 2.06 -5.67 46.30
CA VAL A 631 2.74 -4.65 45.48
C VAL A 631 3.99 -5.23 44.84
N THR A 632 4.10 -5.06 43.52
CA THR A 632 5.28 -5.44 42.74
C THR A 632 6.41 -4.41 42.93
N PHE A 633 7.65 -4.85 43.09
CA PHE A 633 8.82 -3.97 43.17
C PHE A 633 10.00 -4.47 42.34
N PHE A 634 10.84 -3.54 41.87
CA PHE A 634 11.89 -3.79 40.89
C PHE A 634 13.28 -3.37 41.39
N ASP A 635 13.99 -4.28 42.06
CA ASP A 635 15.32 -4.04 42.64
C ASP A 635 16.46 -4.71 41.83
N LYS A 636 16.18 -5.12 40.58
CA LYS A 636 17.13 -5.90 39.77
C LYS A 636 18.47 -5.19 39.53
N ALA A 637 18.39 -3.89 39.29
CA ALA A 637 19.53 -3.02 39.01
C ALA A 637 20.19 -2.45 40.27
N GLU A 638 19.60 -2.70 41.45
CA GLU A 638 20.09 -2.18 42.72
C GLU A 638 21.22 -3.04 43.28
N THR A 639 22.10 -2.40 44.04
CA THR A 639 23.22 -3.05 44.74
C THR A 639 22.76 -3.89 45.93
N VAL A 640 21.64 -3.53 46.55
CA VAL A 640 21.01 -4.28 47.64
C VAL A 640 19.65 -4.74 47.17
N LYS A 641 19.45 -6.06 47.12
CA LYS A 641 18.19 -6.68 46.70
C LYS A 641 17.36 -7.05 47.91
N GLN A 642 16.10 -6.62 47.91
CA GLN A 642 15.12 -6.91 48.94
C GLN A 642 14.53 -8.32 48.75
N PRO A 643 14.37 -9.12 49.82
CA PRO A 643 13.58 -10.36 49.79
C PRO A 643 12.15 -10.09 49.34
N GLY A 644 11.54 -11.07 48.67
CA GLY A 644 10.16 -11.01 48.22
C GLY A 644 9.73 -12.30 47.54
N ASN A 645 8.44 -12.38 47.24
CA ASN A 645 7.85 -13.51 46.54
C ASN A 645 7.84 -13.29 45.03
N TRP A 646 7.76 -14.39 44.29
CA TRP A 646 7.86 -14.42 42.84
C TRP A 646 6.61 -15.04 42.24
N ARG A 647 6.04 -14.35 41.26
CA ARG A 647 4.90 -14.83 40.48
C ARG A 647 5.11 -14.63 38.98
N PRO A 648 4.52 -15.48 38.10
CA PRO A 648 4.58 -15.30 36.68
C PRO A 648 3.67 -14.13 36.29
N TYR A 649 4.18 -13.20 35.48
CA TYR A 649 3.37 -12.09 34.97
C TYR A 649 3.27 -12.08 33.43
N MET A 650 4.12 -12.87 32.76
CA MET A 650 4.10 -13.02 31.31
C MET A 650 4.71 -14.37 30.92
N ILE A 651 4.17 -15.00 29.89
CA ILE A 651 4.81 -16.13 29.21
C ILE A 651 5.06 -15.78 27.75
N THR A 652 6.18 -16.27 27.23
CA THR A 652 6.49 -16.21 25.80
C THR A 652 6.26 -17.58 25.17
N LEU A 653 5.38 -17.65 24.17
CA LEU A 653 5.03 -18.88 23.47
C LEU A 653 5.51 -18.81 22.01
N PRO A 654 6.21 -19.83 21.49
CA PRO A 654 6.60 -19.92 20.08
C PRO A 654 5.40 -19.94 19.13
N LEU A 655 5.57 -19.34 17.96
CA LEU A 655 4.61 -19.38 16.85
C LEU A 655 5.07 -20.37 15.79
N VAL A 656 4.11 -21.03 15.13
CA VAL A 656 4.39 -21.93 14.00
C VAL A 656 5.01 -21.18 12.83
N THR A 657 4.48 -19.99 12.55
CA THR A 657 4.96 -19.11 11.48
C THR A 657 5.34 -17.75 12.07
N PRO A 658 6.47 -17.15 11.65
CA PRO A 658 6.81 -15.77 11.99
C PRO A 658 5.66 -14.81 11.65
N VAL A 659 5.32 -13.93 12.58
CA VAL A 659 4.32 -12.86 12.34
C VAL A 659 4.95 -11.50 12.50
N ARG A 660 4.38 -10.51 11.83
CA ARG A 660 4.81 -9.12 11.92
C ARG A 660 3.80 -8.32 12.73
N GLU A 661 4.26 -7.77 13.85
CA GLU A 661 3.53 -6.74 14.60
C GLU A 661 3.43 -5.47 13.75
N LEU A 662 2.20 -5.02 13.50
CA LEU A 662 1.90 -3.78 12.81
C LEU A 662 1.08 -2.87 13.73
N GLN A 663 1.64 -1.72 14.04
CA GLN A 663 0.94 -0.60 14.65
C GLN A 663 0.90 0.54 13.63
N GLU A 664 -0.31 0.95 13.28
CA GLU A 664 -0.56 2.08 12.40
C GLU A 664 -0.19 3.39 13.09
N GLY A 665 0.44 4.29 12.35
CA GLY A 665 0.55 5.69 12.71
C GLY A 665 -0.77 6.40 12.51
N LEU A 666 -0.84 7.62 13.03
CA LEU A 666 -2.04 8.43 13.02
C LEU A 666 -2.26 9.10 11.65
N ALA A 667 -1.17 9.62 11.08
CA ALA A 667 -1.20 10.38 9.83
C ALA A 667 0.15 10.28 9.10
N THR A 668 0.21 10.84 7.90
CA THR A 668 1.47 11.12 7.22
C THR A 668 1.62 12.61 6.96
N TYR A 669 2.83 13.14 7.12
CA TYR A 669 3.18 14.51 6.82
C TYR A 669 4.32 14.57 5.81
N PRO A 670 4.54 15.70 5.12
CA PRO A 670 5.80 15.94 4.44
C PRO A 670 6.99 15.78 5.41
N ASN A 671 8.15 15.34 4.94
CA ASN A 671 9.40 15.34 5.73
C ASN A 671 10.17 16.66 5.57
N GLU A 672 11.14 16.96 6.45
CA GLU A 672 11.87 18.25 6.47
C GLU A 672 12.53 18.63 5.12
N GLN A 673 12.93 17.63 4.33
CA GLN A 673 13.57 17.82 3.02
C GLN A 673 12.57 18.00 1.88
N SER A 674 11.29 17.76 2.15
CA SER A 674 10.21 18.00 1.22
C SER A 674 10.09 19.49 0.96
N ALA A 675 9.85 19.88 -0.29
CA ALA A 675 9.58 21.28 -0.60
C ALA A 675 8.28 21.78 0.06
N TYR A 676 7.48 20.87 0.62
CA TYR A 676 6.27 21.15 1.37
C TYR A 676 6.48 21.24 2.89
N ALA A 677 7.63 20.83 3.43
CA ALA A 677 7.91 21.00 4.87
C ALA A 677 7.82 22.46 5.34
N PRO A 678 8.26 23.46 4.56
CA PRO A 678 8.07 24.86 4.93
C PRO A 678 6.60 25.32 4.98
N LEU A 679 5.67 24.51 4.46
CA LEU A 679 4.24 24.78 4.51
C LEU A 679 3.57 24.13 5.73
N MET A 680 4.32 23.37 6.54
CA MET A 680 3.85 22.82 7.82
C MET A 680 3.84 23.89 8.91
N ASN A 681 2.91 23.79 9.85
CA ASN A 681 2.89 24.64 11.04
C ASN A 681 3.72 24.02 12.18
N ASP A 682 3.85 24.73 13.30
CA ASP A 682 4.69 24.26 14.41
C ASP A 682 4.14 22.99 15.08
N ASP A 683 2.82 22.83 15.20
CA ASP A 683 2.17 21.61 15.72
C ASP A 683 2.41 20.41 14.79
N GLU A 684 2.27 20.58 13.49
CA GLU A 684 2.53 19.52 12.50
C GLU A 684 3.99 19.14 12.43
N ARG A 685 4.88 20.13 12.56
CA ARG A 685 6.31 19.89 12.67
C ARG A 685 6.60 19.11 13.95
N ALA A 686 5.96 19.46 15.07
CA ALA A 686 6.07 18.73 16.33
C ALA A 686 5.51 17.30 16.20
N ASP A 687 4.33 17.11 15.61
CA ASP A 687 3.67 15.81 15.37
C ASP A 687 4.46 14.92 14.40
N ALA A 688 5.10 15.53 13.39
CA ALA A 688 6.03 14.88 12.47
C ALA A 688 7.41 14.61 13.10
N GLY A 689 7.66 15.09 14.31
CA GLY A 689 8.91 14.90 15.06
C GLY A 689 10.08 15.72 14.55
N PHE A 690 9.82 16.89 13.95
CA PHE A 690 10.86 17.83 13.52
C PHE A 690 11.45 18.55 14.72
N ALA A 691 12.74 18.90 14.61
CA ALA A 691 13.50 19.55 15.68
C ALA A 691 13.33 21.07 15.70
#